data_AF-A0A140PUD7-F1
#
_entry.id   AF-A0A140PUD7-F1
#
_cell.length_a   1.000
_cell.length_b   1.000
_cell.length_c   1.000
_cell.angle_alpha   90.00
_cell.angle_beta   90.00
_cell.angle_gamma   90.00
#
_symmetry.space_group_name_H-M   'P 1'
#
loop_
_entity.id
_entity.type
_entity.pdbx_description
1 polymer ?
#
loop_
_entity_poly.entity_id
_entity_poly.type
_entity_poly.pdbx_seq_one_letter_code
_entity_poly.pdbx_strand_id
1 'polypeptide(L)'
;MKKSNLRLLAFSLFLVLAQNSLANKIENGNGSVASDESVAIGISWLDYYGVVHKNIAGDETKPTENYYATAIGIANKASGKYSSAFGFGNKASGEASSAFGYNNEASGSSSSAFGFGNKASGEDSSAFGYKNKVSGYWSSASGHINEASGKFSSAFGYSNTASGEASSAFGFDNRTSESRASAFGFGNKASGFMSSAFGYNNFAIGGGSSAFGHWNRTKGINSSAFGFTNEASGAYSSAFGSQYKVTGAASGAFGVGKATWIVGTYEYNYDYINEGKNSYMFGNYNKIAAGTQNNFILGNNVSIGSGINNSVALGNGSTVSSSNEVSVGSATLKRKITNVADGEVSATSTDVVTGKQLYNGDGINTNAWKAKLGVGSGGVDLTAYTKRDGSNLTASDISAWKTKLGVGSGGSGIANSATGIGSTGLGADNTVTGDYSTAVGYKNKVTGNHSGAFGDPNVVTGNGSYAFGNDNNIAGDNNFVLGNNVNIGAGIQNSVALGNNSTVSSSNEVSVGSATQQRKITNVADGDVSATSTDAVTGKQLYKVMQNSGTTGIENLRNEVNEKIDDVKNEVNHVGSLSAALAGLHPMQYDPKAPTQVMAALGHYKNKQSVAVGLSYYFNDRFMMSAGVAIGSEKRVKSMANVGFTVKLGKGSGVEYNETPQYVVQNEVKRLTVENNKQAKENQELKAEVNSLNEKVKNLEEKLNMLLKNK
;
A
#
# COMPACT_ATOMS: atom_id res chain seq x y z
N MET A 1 -132.15 -8.27 4.83
CA MET A 1 -130.89 -7.51 4.60
C MET A 1 -129.95 -7.70 5.78
N LYS A 2 -128.64 -7.93 5.56
CA LYS A 2 -127.64 -8.06 6.65
C LYS A 2 -127.34 -6.69 7.28
N LYS A 3 -126.94 -6.64 8.56
CA LYS A 3 -126.62 -5.39 9.31
C LYS A 3 -125.57 -4.50 8.64
N SER A 4 -124.69 -5.05 7.81
CA SER A 4 -123.75 -4.32 6.94
C SER A 4 -124.45 -3.33 6.01
N ASN A 5 -125.51 -3.78 5.34
CA ASN A 5 -126.21 -3.01 4.31
C ASN A 5 -126.96 -1.83 4.94
N LEU A 6 -127.44 -1.97 6.18
CA LEU A 6 -128.12 -0.89 6.90
C LEU A 6 -127.14 0.22 7.31
N ARG A 7 -125.89 -0.11 7.65
CA ARG A 7 -124.83 0.90 7.90
C ARG A 7 -124.41 1.61 6.62
N LEU A 8 -124.29 0.89 5.51
CA LEU A 8 -124.00 1.50 4.21
C LEU A 8 -125.15 2.43 3.76
N LEU A 9 -126.40 1.96 3.85
CA LEU A 9 -127.59 2.76 3.55
C LEU A 9 -127.69 4.00 4.46
N ALA A 10 -127.40 3.86 5.75
CA ALA A 10 -127.36 4.99 6.68
C ALA A 10 -126.24 5.99 6.37
N PHE A 11 -125.07 5.53 5.91
CA PHE A 11 -123.98 6.42 5.49
C PHE A 11 -124.31 7.14 4.16
N SER A 12 -124.90 6.43 3.19
CA SER A 12 -125.42 7.05 1.96
C SER A 12 -126.53 8.06 2.26
N LEU A 13 -127.47 7.72 3.15
CA LEU A 13 -128.51 8.63 3.60
C LEU A 13 -127.94 9.83 4.37
N PHE A 14 -126.87 9.64 5.15
CA PHE A 14 -126.17 10.73 5.84
C PHE A 14 -125.43 11.66 4.87
N LEU A 15 -124.84 11.13 3.78
CA LEU A 15 -124.30 11.96 2.69
C LEU A 15 -125.40 12.76 1.98
N VAL A 16 -126.52 12.12 1.64
CA VAL A 16 -127.68 12.79 0.99
C VAL A 16 -128.34 13.83 1.91
N LEU A 17 -128.41 13.58 3.22
CA LEU A 17 -128.94 14.52 4.20
C LEU A 17 -127.96 15.68 4.49
N ALA A 18 -126.65 15.41 4.53
CA ALA A 18 -125.62 16.44 4.66
C ALA A 18 -125.55 17.36 3.43
N GLN A 19 -125.79 16.82 2.23
CA GLN A 19 -125.95 17.62 1.02
C GLN A 19 -127.16 18.56 1.12
N ASN A 20 -128.32 18.06 1.58
CA ASN A 20 -129.52 18.89 1.73
C ASN A 20 -129.41 19.97 2.82
N SER A 21 -128.64 19.77 3.90
CA SER A 21 -128.55 20.76 4.99
C SER A 21 -127.70 22.00 4.67
N LEU A 22 -126.87 21.95 3.63
CA LEU A 22 -126.06 23.08 3.14
C LEU A 22 -126.58 23.68 1.82
N ALA A 23 -127.55 23.05 1.16
CA ALA A 23 -128.03 23.40 -0.18
C ALA A 23 -129.20 24.41 -0.21
N ASN A 24 -129.18 25.44 0.66
CA ASN A 24 -130.21 26.51 0.66
C ASN A 24 -129.73 27.84 0.03
N LYS A 25 -128.62 27.80 -0.71
CA LYS A 25 -128.29 28.71 -1.82
C LYS A 25 -127.60 27.89 -2.92
N ILE A 26 -127.88 28.23 -4.18
CA ILE A 26 -127.51 27.54 -5.43
C ILE A 26 -128.56 26.50 -5.87
N GLU A 27 -129.00 26.65 -7.12
CA GLU A 27 -130.17 25.99 -7.72
C GLU A 27 -129.90 24.55 -8.20
N ASN A 28 -130.98 23.87 -8.57
CA ASN A 28 -131.01 22.51 -9.12
C ASN A 28 -129.94 22.20 -10.18
N GLY A 29 -129.12 21.17 -9.91
CA GLY A 29 -128.95 20.00 -10.81
C GLY A 29 -128.27 20.12 -12.18
N ASN A 30 -128.01 21.31 -12.74
CA ASN A 30 -127.57 21.44 -14.15
C ASN A 30 -126.07 21.14 -14.44
N GLY A 31 -125.30 20.71 -13.42
CA GLY A 31 -123.84 20.62 -13.47
C GLY A 31 -123.22 19.22 -13.51
N SER A 32 -124.01 18.15 -13.46
CA SER A 32 -123.51 16.76 -13.39
C SER A 32 -124.23 15.85 -14.40
N VAL A 33 -123.50 14.93 -15.02
CA VAL A 33 -124.01 13.95 -16.00
C VAL A 33 -123.54 12.55 -15.60
N ALA A 34 -124.42 11.55 -15.67
CA ALA A 34 -124.07 10.17 -15.38
C ALA A 34 -124.70 9.20 -16.40
N SER A 35 -123.96 8.15 -16.78
CA SER A 35 -124.48 6.95 -17.46
C SER A 35 -125.10 5.99 -16.44
N ASP A 36 -125.75 4.93 -16.92
CA ASP A 36 -126.35 3.90 -16.08
C ASP A 36 -125.35 3.28 -15.08
N GLU A 37 -125.87 2.96 -13.91
CA GLU A 37 -125.17 2.45 -12.72
C GLU A 37 -123.97 3.30 -12.25
N SER A 38 -123.90 4.56 -12.66
CA SER A 38 -122.81 5.51 -12.32
C SER A 38 -123.31 6.68 -11.45
N VAL A 39 -122.39 7.34 -10.73
CA VAL A 39 -122.70 8.36 -9.72
C VAL A 39 -121.93 9.65 -10.01
N ALA A 40 -122.61 10.72 -10.44
CA ALA A 40 -122.05 12.06 -10.56
C ALA A 40 -122.66 13.01 -9.52
N ILE A 41 -121.83 13.60 -8.66
CA ILE A 41 -122.25 14.44 -7.52
C ILE A 41 -121.40 15.70 -7.43
N GLY A 42 -122.06 16.86 -7.37
CA GLY A 42 -121.44 18.15 -7.07
C GLY A 42 -121.71 19.21 -8.13
N ILE A 43 -120.87 20.25 -8.16
CA ILE A 43 -121.12 21.48 -8.93
C ILE A 43 -120.29 21.57 -10.21
N SER A 44 -120.86 22.19 -11.24
CA SER A 44 -120.12 22.67 -12.41
C SER A 44 -119.57 24.08 -12.17
N TRP A 45 -118.62 24.51 -13.00
CA TRP A 45 -118.24 25.92 -13.09
C TRP A 45 -118.20 26.38 -14.54
N LEU A 46 -118.37 27.69 -14.75
CA LEU A 46 -118.26 28.35 -16.05
C LEU A 46 -116.87 28.99 -16.13
N ASP A 47 -116.11 28.72 -17.18
CA ASP A 47 -114.84 29.41 -17.40
C ASP A 47 -115.02 30.78 -18.07
N TYR A 48 -113.92 31.52 -18.20
CA TYR A 48 -113.90 32.86 -18.81
C TYR A 48 -114.39 32.88 -20.28
N TYR A 49 -114.36 31.75 -20.97
CA TYR A 49 -114.83 31.61 -22.36
C TYR A 49 -116.28 31.13 -22.46
N GLY A 50 -116.98 30.99 -21.33
CA GLY A 50 -118.37 30.50 -21.30
C GLY A 50 -118.50 28.99 -21.44
N VAL A 51 -117.42 28.22 -21.30
CA VAL A 51 -117.49 26.75 -21.32
C VAL A 51 -117.92 26.26 -19.94
N VAL A 52 -118.97 25.42 -19.90
CA VAL A 52 -119.45 24.79 -18.67
C VAL A 52 -118.67 23.49 -18.42
N HIS A 53 -117.88 23.47 -17.35
CA HIS A 53 -117.12 22.30 -16.90
C HIS A 53 -117.96 21.52 -15.88
N LYS A 54 -118.48 20.35 -16.29
CA LYS A 54 -119.41 19.50 -15.52
C LYS A 54 -118.71 18.34 -14.80
N ASN A 55 -119.33 17.79 -13.75
CA ASN A 55 -118.98 16.44 -13.31
C ASN A 55 -119.59 15.41 -14.28
N ILE A 56 -118.85 14.39 -14.66
CA ILE A 56 -119.25 13.37 -15.65
C ILE A 56 -118.86 12.00 -15.10
N ALA A 57 -119.82 11.09 -14.95
CA ALA A 57 -119.59 9.70 -14.53
C ALA A 57 -120.13 8.72 -15.59
N GLY A 58 -119.23 8.13 -16.38
CA GLY A 58 -119.53 7.34 -17.58
C GLY A 58 -119.24 8.12 -18.86
N ASP A 59 -119.78 7.64 -19.98
CA ASP A 59 -119.67 8.27 -21.30
C ASP A 59 -121.01 8.90 -21.69
N GLU A 60 -121.03 10.22 -21.84
CA GLU A 60 -122.21 11.00 -22.22
C GLU A 60 -122.78 10.61 -23.60
N THR A 61 -121.95 10.00 -24.46
CA THR A 61 -122.40 9.50 -25.78
C THR A 61 -123.08 8.13 -25.70
N LYS A 62 -122.96 7.45 -24.56
CA LYS A 62 -123.45 6.10 -24.28
C LYS A 62 -124.14 6.04 -22.90
N PRO A 63 -125.24 6.78 -22.70
CA PRO A 63 -125.88 6.88 -21.39
C PRO A 63 -126.40 5.53 -20.86
N THR A 64 -126.74 4.59 -21.75
CA THR A 64 -127.29 3.26 -21.39
C THR A 64 -126.25 2.14 -21.30
N GLU A 65 -124.95 2.44 -21.33
CA GLU A 65 -123.93 1.44 -20.97
C GLU A 65 -123.63 1.52 -19.47
N ASN A 66 -123.55 0.37 -18.80
CA ASN A 66 -123.26 0.30 -17.38
C ASN A 66 -121.77 0.58 -17.16
N TYR A 67 -121.45 1.77 -16.67
CA TYR A 67 -120.06 2.20 -16.45
C TYR A 67 -119.56 1.98 -15.02
N TYR A 68 -120.45 1.91 -14.01
CA TYR A 68 -120.06 1.85 -12.58
C TYR A 68 -119.07 2.96 -12.17
N ALA A 69 -119.12 4.11 -12.84
CA ALA A 69 -118.18 5.20 -12.62
C ALA A 69 -118.64 6.12 -11.48
N THR A 70 -117.72 6.79 -10.80
CA THR A 70 -118.02 7.74 -9.71
C THR A 70 -117.27 9.06 -9.92
N ALA A 71 -117.98 10.18 -10.01
CA ALA A 71 -117.41 11.53 -10.13
C ALA A 71 -117.96 12.44 -9.02
N ILE A 72 -117.13 12.85 -8.06
CA ILE A 72 -117.58 13.62 -6.88
C ILE A 72 -116.74 14.89 -6.67
N GLY A 73 -117.38 16.06 -6.78
CA GLY A 73 -116.78 17.37 -6.47
C GLY A 73 -117.10 18.45 -7.50
N ILE A 74 -116.06 19.04 -8.10
CA ILE A 74 -116.16 20.12 -9.09
C ILE A 74 -115.50 19.69 -10.41
N ALA A 75 -116.24 19.70 -11.51
CA ALA A 75 -115.72 19.46 -12.87
C ALA A 75 -114.87 18.17 -13.05
N ASN A 76 -115.20 17.08 -12.37
CA ASN A 76 -114.47 15.80 -12.50
C ASN A 76 -115.07 14.91 -13.60
N LYS A 77 -114.24 14.27 -14.42
CA LYS A 77 -114.66 13.33 -15.47
C LYS A 77 -114.15 11.90 -15.20
N ALA A 78 -115.01 11.05 -14.65
CA ALA A 78 -114.77 9.61 -14.52
C ALA A 78 -115.46 8.88 -15.70
N SER A 79 -114.78 8.70 -16.83
CA SER A 79 -115.38 8.16 -18.07
C SER A 79 -114.94 6.75 -18.46
N GLY A 80 -114.09 6.09 -17.65
CA GLY A 80 -113.76 4.68 -17.82
C GLY A 80 -114.72 3.77 -17.04
N LYS A 81 -114.83 2.49 -17.43
CA LYS A 81 -115.59 1.50 -16.63
C LYS A 81 -114.93 1.32 -15.26
N TYR A 82 -115.72 1.27 -14.20
CA TYR A 82 -115.27 1.24 -12.79
C TYR A 82 -114.37 2.42 -12.37
N SER A 83 -114.37 3.53 -13.11
CA SER A 83 -113.47 4.66 -12.83
C SER A 83 -113.98 5.57 -11.70
N SER A 84 -113.05 6.24 -11.00
CA SER A 84 -113.35 7.11 -9.86
C SER A 84 -112.60 8.44 -9.96
N ALA A 85 -113.32 9.56 -9.95
CA ALA A 85 -112.75 10.91 -9.99
C ALA A 85 -113.30 11.79 -8.84
N PHE A 86 -112.42 12.38 -8.03
CA PHE A 86 -112.80 13.06 -6.79
C PHE A 86 -112.02 14.35 -6.57
N GLY A 87 -112.69 15.47 -6.27
CA GLY A 87 -112.06 16.76 -5.96
C GLY A 87 -112.38 17.84 -7.00
N PHE A 88 -111.36 18.47 -7.60
CA PHE A 88 -111.51 19.51 -8.62
C PHE A 88 -110.82 19.12 -9.93
N GLY A 89 -111.54 19.11 -11.06
CA GLY A 89 -110.95 19.02 -12.41
C GLY A 89 -110.25 17.70 -12.75
N ASN A 90 -110.48 16.62 -12.01
CA ASN A 90 -109.79 15.36 -12.24
C ASN A 90 -110.43 14.55 -13.38
N LYS A 91 -109.62 13.81 -14.13
CA LYS A 91 -110.05 12.97 -15.26
C LYS A 91 -109.58 11.52 -15.05
N ALA A 92 -110.51 10.62 -14.75
CA ALA A 92 -110.28 9.18 -14.70
C ALA A 92 -110.92 8.54 -15.95
N SER A 93 -110.16 8.37 -17.03
CA SER A 93 -110.69 7.91 -18.33
C SER A 93 -110.28 6.49 -18.73
N GLY A 94 -109.39 5.84 -17.97
CA GLY A 94 -109.09 4.42 -18.16
C GLY A 94 -110.08 3.51 -17.41
N GLU A 95 -110.21 2.26 -17.84
CA GLU A 95 -110.90 1.23 -17.05
C GLU A 95 -110.24 1.06 -15.67
N ALA A 96 -111.04 0.89 -14.62
CA ALA A 96 -110.62 0.84 -13.21
C ALA A 96 -109.73 2.02 -12.74
N SER A 97 -109.68 3.13 -13.48
CA SER A 97 -108.78 4.25 -13.16
C SER A 97 -109.29 5.14 -12.02
N SER A 98 -108.38 5.72 -11.24
CA SER A 98 -108.69 6.56 -10.08
C SER A 98 -107.94 7.89 -10.13
N ALA A 99 -108.64 9.03 -10.08
CA ALA A 99 -108.05 10.37 -10.11
C ALA A 99 -108.58 11.26 -8.96
N PHE A 100 -107.74 11.61 -7.99
CA PHE A 100 -108.17 12.25 -6.73
C PHE A 100 -107.34 13.50 -6.39
N GLY A 101 -107.99 14.62 -6.09
CA GLY A 101 -107.36 15.87 -5.69
C GLY A 101 -107.67 17.02 -6.65
N TYR A 102 -106.64 17.63 -7.25
CA TYR A 102 -106.76 18.76 -8.17
C TYR A 102 -106.11 18.45 -9.53
N ASN A 103 -106.90 18.50 -10.60
CA ASN A 103 -106.44 18.46 -12.00
C ASN A 103 -105.53 17.26 -12.34
N ASN A 104 -105.81 16.07 -11.78
CA ASN A 104 -105.10 14.84 -12.10
C ASN A 104 -105.74 14.10 -13.29
N GLU A 105 -104.93 13.45 -14.13
CA GLU A 105 -105.39 12.64 -15.26
C GLU A 105 -104.91 11.18 -15.11
N ALA A 106 -105.83 10.26 -14.82
CA ALA A 106 -105.61 8.82 -14.85
C ALA A 106 -106.26 8.25 -16.13
N SER A 107 -105.46 8.05 -17.17
CA SER A 107 -105.95 7.67 -18.50
C SER A 107 -105.58 6.26 -18.96
N GLY A 108 -104.70 5.56 -18.23
CA GLY A 108 -104.39 4.15 -18.49
C GLY A 108 -105.36 3.20 -17.76
N SER A 109 -105.47 1.95 -18.21
CA SER A 109 -106.21 0.91 -17.47
C SER A 109 -105.59 0.69 -16.08
N SER A 110 -106.41 0.50 -15.05
CA SER A 110 -106.01 0.38 -13.64
C SER A 110 -105.15 1.54 -13.09
N SER A 111 -105.08 2.68 -13.80
CA SER A 111 -104.15 3.76 -13.43
C SER A 111 -104.65 4.62 -12.27
N SER A 112 -103.74 5.10 -11.42
CA SER A 112 -104.04 5.93 -10.25
C SER A 112 -103.27 7.25 -10.29
N ALA A 113 -103.95 8.37 -10.10
CA ALA A 113 -103.35 9.71 -10.06
C ALA A 113 -103.89 10.52 -8.86
N PHE A 114 -103.05 10.81 -7.87
CA PHE A 114 -103.46 11.41 -6.59
C PHE A 114 -102.63 12.65 -6.23
N GLY A 115 -103.29 13.77 -5.93
CA GLY A 115 -102.64 15.01 -5.49
C GLY A 115 -102.96 16.19 -6.41
N PHE A 116 -101.95 16.83 -6.99
CA PHE A 116 -102.08 18.01 -7.85
C PHE A 116 -101.41 17.80 -9.21
N GLY A 117 -102.17 17.86 -10.31
CA GLY A 117 -101.62 17.95 -11.67
C GLY A 117 -100.89 16.70 -12.16
N ASN A 118 -101.08 15.53 -11.54
CA ASN A 118 -100.40 14.29 -11.93
C ASN A 118 -101.05 13.67 -13.18
N LYS A 119 -100.27 12.97 -13.99
CA LYS A 119 -100.74 12.25 -15.18
C LYS A 119 -100.26 10.81 -15.16
N ALA A 120 -101.18 9.86 -14.96
CA ALA A 120 -100.96 8.42 -15.03
C ALA A 120 -101.61 7.87 -16.31
N SER A 121 -100.84 7.78 -17.40
CA SER A 121 -101.31 7.32 -18.72
C SER A 121 -100.86 5.92 -19.09
N GLY A 122 -99.98 5.29 -18.31
CA GLY A 122 -99.63 3.89 -18.47
C GLY A 122 -100.69 2.96 -17.87
N GLU A 123 -100.81 1.74 -18.39
CA GLU A 123 -101.59 0.67 -17.75
C GLU A 123 -100.92 0.23 -16.43
N ASP A 124 -101.74 -0.06 -15.41
CA ASP A 124 -101.33 -0.35 -14.02
C ASP A 124 -100.37 0.71 -13.43
N SER A 125 -100.48 1.96 -13.88
CA SER A 125 -99.54 3.03 -13.51
C SER A 125 -100.01 3.89 -12.33
N SER A 126 -99.08 4.46 -11.57
CA SER A 126 -99.38 5.19 -10.32
C SER A 126 -98.60 6.50 -10.19
N ALA A 127 -99.30 7.63 -10.07
CA ALA A 127 -98.71 8.98 -9.99
C ALA A 127 -99.21 9.73 -8.74
N PHE A 128 -98.34 9.99 -7.76
CA PHE A 128 -98.71 10.57 -6.46
C PHE A 128 -97.93 11.87 -6.14
N GLY A 129 -98.61 12.94 -5.71
CA GLY A 129 -97.98 14.19 -5.29
C GLY A 129 -98.27 15.37 -6.22
N TYR A 130 -97.24 16.02 -6.77
CA TYR A 130 -97.35 17.22 -7.61
C TYR A 130 -96.71 17.03 -9.00
N LYS A 131 -97.50 17.17 -10.06
CA LYS A 131 -97.06 17.18 -11.47
C LYS A 131 -96.18 15.99 -11.91
N ASN A 132 -96.39 14.80 -11.34
CA ASN A 132 -95.71 13.59 -11.79
C ASN A 132 -96.34 13.07 -13.08
N LYS A 133 -95.53 12.56 -14.01
CA LYS A 133 -95.94 12.02 -15.30
C LYS A 133 -95.52 10.56 -15.41
N VAL A 134 -96.47 9.66 -15.61
CA VAL A 134 -96.25 8.22 -15.56
C VAL A 134 -96.90 7.60 -16.79
N SER A 135 -96.08 7.12 -17.73
CA SER A 135 -96.55 6.60 -19.02
C SER A 135 -96.11 5.16 -19.31
N GLY A 136 -95.27 4.56 -18.47
CA GLY A 136 -94.89 3.16 -18.60
C GLY A 136 -95.96 2.20 -18.03
N TYR A 137 -96.11 1.03 -18.64
CA TYR A 137 -96.86 -0.09 -18.07
C TYR A 137 -96.23 -0.52 -16.73
N TRP A 138 -97.03 -0.73 -15.68
CA TRP A 138 -96.57 -1.04 -14.31
C TRP A 138 -95.53 -0.07 -13.75
N SER A 139 -95.58 1.21 -14.15
CA SER A 139 -94.64 2.23 -13.66
C SER A 139 -95.26 3.11 -12.58
N SER A 140 -94.40 3.67 -11.72
CA SER A 140 -94.84 4.53 -10.63
C SER A 140 -93.96 5.77 -10.47
N ALA A 141 -94.57 6.87 -10.04
CA ALA A 141 -93.85 8.06 -9.62
C ALA A 141 -94.51 8.73 -8.43
N SER A 142 -93.68 9.24 -7.50
CA SER A 142 -94.17 9.91 -6.29
C SER A 142 -93.29 11.09 -5.89
N GLY A 143 -93.90 12.23 -5.55
CA GLY A 143 -93.22 13.46 -5.15
C GLY A 143 -93.55 14.63 -6.08
N HIS A 144 -92.53 15.31 -6.61
CA HIS A 144 -92.66 16.57 -7.36
C HIS A 144 -91.95 16.53 -8.72
N ILE A 145 -92.70 16.63 -9.82
CA ILE A 145 -92.20 16.68 -11.21
C ILE A 145 -91.33 15.46 -11.58
N ASN A 146 -91.71 14.25 -11.14
CA ASN A 146 -91.02 13.03 -11.58
C ASN A 146 -91.65 12.48 -12.87
N GLU A 147 -90.84 11.90 -13.75
CA GLU A 147 -91.28 11.23 -14.98
C GLU A 147 -90.88 9.75 -14.97
N ALA A 148 -91.85 8.84 -15.03
CA ALA A 148 -91.65 7.40 -15.15
C ALA A 148 -92.25 6.91 -16.47
N SER A 149 -91.42 6.80 -17.51
CA SER A 149 -91.85 6.47 -18.88
C SER A 149 -91.46 5.07 -19.33
N GLY A 150 -90.52 4.42 -18.64
CA GLY A 150 -90.14 3.03 -18.92
C GLY A 150 -91.15 2.02 -18.35
N LYS A 151 -91.31 0.86 -19.01
CA LYS A 151 -92.05 -0.27 -18.45
C LYS A 151 -91.45 -0.69 -17.11
N PHE A 152 -92.26 -0.97 -16.07
CA PHE A 152 -91.79 -1.29 -14.72
C PHE A 152 -90.88 -0.22 -14.06
N SER A 153 -90.89 1.03 -14.55
CA SER A 153 -90.00 2.08 -14.03
C SER A 153 -90.53 2.75 -12.75
N SER A 154 -89.61 3.32 -11.96
CA SER A 154 -89.93 3.98 -10.68
C SER A 154 -89.19 5.32 -10.55
N ALA A 155 -89.92 6.42 -10.35
CA ALA A 155 -89.35 7.77 -10.23
C ALA A 155 -89.84 8.51 -8.97
N PHE A 156 -89.00 8.64 -7.93
CA PHE A 156 -89.42 9.08 -6.59
C PHE A 156 -88.58 10.25 -6.06
N GLY A 157 -89.24 11.32 -5.61
CA GLY A 157 -88.60 12.49 -5.00
C GLY A 157 -88.88 13.78 -5.79
N TYR A 158 -87.85 14.49 -6.25
CA TYR A 158 -87.95 15.74 -7.01
C TYR A 158 -87.25 15.63 -8.37
N SER A 159 -87.95 15.94 -9.46
CA SER A 159 -87.37 16.07 -10.82
C SER A 159 -86.65 14.82 -11.35
N ASN A 160 -86.99 13.61 -10.90
CA ASN A 160 -86.33 12.39 -11.37
C ASN A 160 -86.96 11.89 -12.69
N THR A 161 -86.15 11.30 -13.58
CA THR A 161 -86.60 10.70 -14.84
C THR A 161 -86.18 9.24 -14.93
N ALA A 162 -87.15 8.33 -14.98
CA ALA A 162 -86.94 6.91 -15.19
C ALA A 162 -87.50 6.45 -16.56
N SER A 163 -86.67 6.51 -17.61
CA SER A 163 -87.11 6.21 -18.97
C SER A 163 -86.77 4.81 -19.49
N GLY A 164 -85.87 4.07 -18.82
CA GLY A 164 -85.53 2.69 -19.17
C GLY A 164 -86.50 1.66 -18.57
N GLU A 165 -86.64 0.50 -19.20
CA GLU A 165 -87.39 -0.63 -18.64
C GLU A 165 -86.80 -1.09 -17.30
N ALA A 166 -87.64 -1.36 -16.30
CA ALA A 166 -87.25 -1.75 -14.94
C ALA A 166 -86.20 -0.82 -14.31
N SER A 167 -86.18 0.45 -14.70
CA SER A 167 -85.21 1.44 -14.23
C SER A 167 -85.74 2.27 -13.06
N SER A 168 -84.84 2.70 -12.18
CA SER A 168 -85.17 3.34 -10.90
C SER A 168 -84.43 4.66 -10.69
N ALA A 169 -85.15 5.76 -10.52
CA ALA A 169 -84.59 7.10 -10.30
C ALA A 169 -85.15 7.71 -9.00
N PHE A 170 -84.30 7.88 -7.97
CA PHE A 170 -84.72 8.21 -6.61
C PHE A 170 -83.90 9.35 -5.98
N GLY A 171 -84.56 10.41 -5.53
CA GLY A 171 -83.93 11.54 -4.84
C GLY A 171 -84.21 12.87 -5.54
N PHE A 172 -83.17 13.60 -5.95
CA PHE A 172 -83.26 14.87 -6.67
C PHE A 172 -82.55 14.80 -8.02
N ASP A 173 -83.25 15.11 -9.12
CA ASP A 173 -82.68 15.25 -10.48
C ASP A 173 -81.87 14.02 -10.96
N ASN A 174 -82.30 12.81 -10.61
CA ASN A 174 -81.66 11.58 -11.09
C ASN A 174 -82.28 11.13 -12.41
N ARG A 175 -81.46 10.65 -13.34
CA ARG A 175 -81.89 10.19 -14.66
C ARG A 175 -81.39 8.80 -14.98
N THR A 176 -82.30 7.85 -15.15
CA THR A 176 -82.03 6.57 -15.81
C THR A 176 -82.52 6.61 -17.25
N SER A 177 -81.79 5.97 -18.17
CA SER A 177 -82.21 5.95 -19.59
C SER A 177 -82.16 4.58 -20.27
N GLU A 178 -81.52 3.59 -19.64
CA GLU A 178 -81.38 2.23 -20.18
C GLU A 178 -82.06 1.18 -19.30
N SER A 179 -82.30 -0.01 -19.86
CA SER A 179 -82.97 -1.10 -19.13
C SER A 179 -82.16 -1.53 -17.89
N ARG A 180 -82.88 -1.72 -16.77
CA ARG A 180 -82.36 -2.07 -15.43
C ARG A 180 -81.35 -1.07 -14.85
N ALA A 181 -81.28 0.16 -15.37
CA ALA A 181 -80.43 1.20 -14.83
C ALA A 181 -80.99 1.78 -13.51
N SER A 182 -80.11 2.15 -12.58
CA SER A 182 -80.48 2.71 -11.25
C SER A 182 -79.71 3.99 -10.96
N ALA A 183 -80.42 5.06 -10.56
CA ALA A 183 -79.83 6.36 -10.21
C ALA A 183 -80.43 6.88 -8.90
N PHE A 184 -79.60 7.05 -7.87
CA PHE A 184 -80.03 7.36 -6.50
C PHE A 184 -79.20 8.49 -5.87
N GLY A 185 -79.86 9.52 -5.34
CA GLY A 185 -79.22 10.64 -4.65
C GLY A 185 -79.51 11.98 -5.31
N PHE A 186 -78.49 12.71 -5.75
CA PHE A 186 -78.60 14.03 -6.39
C PHE A 186 -77.86 14.06 -7.74
N GLY A 187 -78.56 14.40 -8.83
CA GLY A 187 -77.94 14.68 -10.14
C GLY A 187 -77.28 13.47 -10.82
N ASN A 188 -77.60 12.23 -10.43
CA ASN A 188 -76.93 11.05 -10.97
C ASN A 188 -77.53 10.62 -12.32
N LYS A 189 -76.69 10.17 -13.23
CA LYS A 189 -77.08 9.71 -14.56
C LYS A 189 -76.61 8.29 -14.83
N ALA A 190 -77.57 7.35 -14.94
CA ALA A 190 -77.33 5.96 -15.31
C ALA A 190 -77.86 5.70 -16.73
N SER A 191 -76.96 5.63 -17.71
CA SER A 191 -77.26 5.56 -19.14
C SER A 191 -76.64 4.35 -19.85
N GLY A 192 -76.12 3.38 -19.10
CA GLY A 192 -75.80 2.05 -19.62
C GLY A 192 -76.82 1.00 -19.18
N PHE A 193 -77.02 -0.05 -19.99
CA PHE A 193 -77.79 -1.24 -19.60
C PHE A 193 -77.26 -1.80 -18.26
N MET A 194 -78.14 -2.07 -17.28
CA MET A 194 -77.76 -2.50 -15.92
C MET A 194 -76.77 -1.56 -15.19
N SER A 195 -76.66 -0.29 -15.57
CA SER A 195 -75.74 0.66 -14.92
C SER A 195 -76.30 1.20 -13.59
N SER A 196 -75.42 1.51 -12.63
CA SER A 196 -75.78 2.03 -11.31
C SER A 196 -75.01 3.31 -10.99
N ALA A 197 -75.71 4.37 -10.61
CA ALA A 197 -75.13 5.66 -10.22
C ALA A 197 -75.70 6.12 -8.87
N PHE A 198 -74.86 6.26 -7.84
CA PHE A 198 -75.31 6.52 -6.46
C PHE A 198 -74.50 7.63 -5.78
N GLY A 199 -75.17 8.65 -5.22
CA GLY A 199 -74.54 9.75 -4.49
C GLY A 199 -74.80 11.12 -5.13
N TYR A 200 -73.76 11.86 -5.49
CA TYR A 200 -73.85 13.21 -6.06
C TYR A 200 -73.13 13.32 -7.42
N ASN A 201 -73.89 13.65 -8.49
CA ASN A 201 -73.37 13.88 -9.85
C ASN A 201 -72.51 12.74 -10.43
N ASN A 202 -72.90 11.47 -10.20
CA ASN A 202 -72.20 10.33 -10.79
C ASN A 202 -72.78 9.96 -12.17
N PHE A 203 -71.91 9.53 -13.09
CA PHE A 203 -72.24 9.23 -14.49
C PHE A 203 -71.88 7.79 -14.84
N ALA A 204 -72.85 6.87 -14.76
CA ALA A 204 -72.68 5.48 -15.16
C ALA A 204 -73.14 5.26 -16.61
N ILE A 205 -72.19 5.22 -17.55
CA ILE A 205 -72.43 5.27 -18.99
C ILE A 205 -72.23 3.88 -19.63
N GLY A 206 -71.22 3.13 -19.20
CA GLY A 206 -70.97 1.78 -19.70
C GLY A 206 -72.05 0.78 -19.25
N GLY A 207 -72.35 -0.21 -20.08
CA GLY A 207 -73.20 -1.34 -19.68
C GLY A 207 -72.60 -2.09 -18.48
N GLY A 208 -73.41 -2.46 -17.49
CA GLY A 208 -72.98 -3.08 -16.23
C GLY A 208 -72.09 -2.20 -15.34
N SER A 209 -71.95 -0.90 -15.64
CA SER A 209 -71.01 -0.03 -14.93
C SER A 209 -71.59 0.62 -13.67
N SER A 210 -70.72 0.90 -12.69
CA SER A 210 -71.09 1.34 -11.34
C SER A 210 -70.32 2.58 -10.89
N ALA A 211 -71.01 3.70 -10.66
CA ALA A 211 -70.43 4.97 -10.25
C ALA A 211 -70.99 5.44 -8.89
N PHE A 212 -70.18 5.42 -7.84
CA PHE A 212 -70.62 5.61 -6.45
C PHE A 212 -69.81 6.71 -5.73
N GLY A 213 -70.48 7.67 -5.12
CA GLY A 213 -69.85 8.75 -4.33
C GLY A 213 -70.13 10.13 -4.93
N HIS A 214 -69.09 10.86 -5.31
CA HIS A 214 -69.17 12.23 -5.81
C HIS A 214 -68.41 12.39 -7.14
N TRP A 215 -69.09 12.80 -8.22
CA TRP A 215 -68.49 13.11 -9.53
C TRP A 215 -67.72 11.97 -10.22
N ASN A 216 -68.06 10.70 -9.93
CA ASN A 216 -67.42 9.57 -10.60
C ASN A 216 -68.04 9.32 -11.99
N ARG A 217 -67.24 8.84 -12.94
CA ARG A 217 -67.66 8.58 -14.32
C ARG A 217 -67.18 7.21 -14.80
N THR A 218 -68.10 6.31 -15.14
CA THR A 218 -67.78 4.98 -15.69
C THR A 218 -68.21 4.89 -17.15
N LYS A 219 -67.23 4.88 -18.06
CA LYS A 219 -67.44 4.76 -19.52
C LYS A 219 -67.28 3.30 -20.01
N GLY A 220 -66.45 2.49 -19.33
CA GLY A 220 -66.18 1.12 -19.74
C GLY A 220 -67.31 0.14 -19.40
N ILE A 221 -67.48 -0.91 -20.22
CA ILE A 221 -68.37 -2.03 -19.91
C ILE A 221 -67.88 -2.72 -18.63
N ASN A 222 -68.79 -3.05 -17.72
CA ASN A 222 -68.52 -3.64 -16.40
C ASN A 222 -67.44 -2.90 -15.59
N SER A 223 -67.31 -1.58 -15.79
CA SER A 223 -66.35 -0.75 -15.07
C SER A 223 -66.93 -0.15 -13.79
N SER A 224 -66.08 0.13 -12.81
CA SER A 224 -66.47 0.63 -11.49
C SER A 224 -65.66 1.87 -11.08
N ALA A 225 -66.32 2.89 -10.54
CA ALA A 225 -65.68 4.08 -10.00
C ALA A 225 -66.30 4.48 -8.65
N PHE A 226 -65.49 4.50 -7.60
CA PHE A 226 -65.91 4.72 -6.21
C PHE A 226 -65.10 5.83 -5.54
N GLY A 227 -65.78 6.81 -4.94
CA GLY A 227 -65.15 7.89 -4.16
C GLY A 227 -65.37 9.27 -4.75
N PHE A 228 -64.30 10.02 -5.05
CA PHE A 228 -64.37 11.41 -5.53
C PHE A 228 -63.67 11.60 -6.88
N THR A 229 -64.43 12.00 -7.91
CA THR A 229 -63.89 12.45 -9.21
C THR A 229 -62.96 11.41 -9.86
N ASN A 230 -63.39 10.14 -9.89
CA ASN A 230 -62.65 9.09 -10.60
C ASN A 230 -63.28 8.79 -11.97
N GLU A 231 -62.46 8.39 -12.96
CA GLU A 231 -62.92 7.97 -14.28
C GLU A 231 -62.46 6.56 -14.65
N ALA A 232 -63.39 5.60 -14.73
CA ALA A 232 -63.12 4.23 -15.19
C ALA A 232 -63.63 4.04 -16.63
N SER A 233 -62.72 4.01 -17.59
CA SER A 233 -63.01 4.01 -19.03
C SER A 233 -62.64 2.71 -19.73
N GLY A 234 -61.73 1.91 -19.18
CA GLY A 234 -61.42 0.57 -19.70
C GLY A 234 -62.56 -0.42 -19.45
N ALA A 235 -62.76 -1.38 -20.35
CA ALA A 235 -63.66 -2.51 -20.07
C ALA A 235 -63.12 -3.32 -18.87
N TYR A 236 -64.00 -3.71 -17.95
CA TYR A 236 -63.66 -4.37 -16.68
C TYR A 236 -62.67 -3.59 -15.79
N SER A 237 -62.60 -2.25 -15.94
CA SER A 237 -61.69 -1.41 -15.15
C SER A 237 -62.30 -0.95 -13.81
N SER A 238 -61.45 -0.68 -12.82
CA SER A 238 -61.88 -0.20 -11.50
C SER A 238 -61.05 0.98 -11.00
N ALA A 239 -61.69 2.06 -10.55
CA ALA A 239 -61.05 3.21 -9.93
C ALA A 239 -61.65 3.45 -8.53
N PHE A 240 -60.84 3.41 -7.48
CA PHE A 240 -61.29 3.56 -6.09
C PHE A 240 -60.46 4.61 -5.36
N GLY A 241 -61.11 5.56 -4.70
CA GLY A 241 -60.46 6.63 -3.94
C GLY A 241 -60.74 8.00 -4.55
N SER A 242 -59.71 8.74 -4.97
CA SER A 242 -59.88 10.12 -5.42
C SER A 242 -59.03 10.45 -6.64
N GLN A 243 -59.62 11.10 -7.65
CA GLN A 243 -58.91 11.74 -8.76
C GLN A 243 -57.99 10.80 -9.58
N TYR A 244 -58.37 9.53 -9.73
CA TYR A 244 -57.71 8.58 -10.62
C TYR A 244 -58.50 8.35 -11.91
N LYS A 245 -57.76 8.09 -13.00
CA LYS A 245 -58.32 7.61 -14.27
C LYS A 245 -57.74 6.25 -14.66
N VAL A 246 -58.60 5.35 -15.14
CA VAL A 246 -58.21 4.03 -15.64
C VAL A 246 -58.77 3.83 -17.04
N THR A 247 -57.90 3.79 -18.04
CA THR A 247 -58.26 3.52 -19.45
C THR A 247 -57.87 2.11 -19.87
N GLY A 248 -56.95 1.47 -19.16
CA GLY A 248 -56.57 0.08 -19.37
C GLY A 248 -57.73 -0.91 -19.17
N ALA A 249 -57.85 -1.90 -20.05
CA ALA A 249 -58.82 -2.97 -19.91
C ALA A 249 -58.38 -3.98 -18.83
N ALA A 250 -59.34 -4.48 -18.04
CA ALA A 250 -59.12 -5.39 -16.90
C ALA A 250 -58.07 -4.88 -15.89
N SER A 251 -58.11 -3.56 -15.61
CA SER A 251 -57.08 -2.83 -14.86
C SER A 251 -57.66 -2.01 -13.71
N GLY A 252 -56.84 -1.71 -12.70
CA GLY A 252 -57.29 -1.04 -11.47
C GLY A 252 -56.42 0.14 -10.99
N ALA A 253 -57.03 1.09 -10.29
CA ALA A 253 -56.33 2.13 -9.53
C ALA A 253 -57.01 2.36 -8.17
N PHE A 254 -56.24 2.32 -7.09
CA PHE A 254 -56.73 2.40 -5.71
C PHE A 254 -55.87 3.40 -4.91
N GLY A 255 -56.44 4.55 -4.53
CA GLY A 255 -55.75 5.58 -3.74
C GLY A 255 -56.09 7.01 -4.18
N VAL A 256 -55.13 7.92 -4.08
CA VAL A 256 -55.26 9.34 -4.45
C VAL A 256 -54.38 9.67 -5.65
N GLY A 257 -55.01 10.10 -6.75
CA GLY A 257 -54.38 10.72 -7.92
C GLY A 257 -54.47 12.26 -7.85
N LYS A 258 -54.65 12.89 -9.01
CA LYS A 258 -54.79 14.33 -9.17
C LYS A 258 -55.50 14.64 -10.48
N ALA A 259 -56.54 15.47 -10.40
CA ALA A 259 -57.38 15.85 -11.51
C ALA A 259 -57.59 17.37 -11.53
N THR A 260 -57.44 17.99 -12.69
CA THR A 260 -57.63 19.43 -12.91
C THR A 260 -58.83 19.63 -13.82
N TRP A 261 -59.81 20.44 -13.39
CA TRP A 261 -60.97 20.77 -14.22
C TRP A 261 -60.55 21.60 -15.44
N ILE A 262 -60.97 21.20 -16.64
CA ILE A 262 -60.71 21.94 -17.87
C ILE A 262 -61.87 22.89 -18.13
N VAL A 263 -61.59 24.19 -18.09
CA VAL A 263 -62.59 25.23 -18.38
C VAL A 263 -63.05 25.10 -19.85
N GLY A 264 -64.35 24.96 -20.05
CA GLY A 264 -64.99 24.93 -21.37
C GLY A 264 -65.26 23.55 -21.97
N THR A 265 -64.65 22.46 -21.47
CA THR A 265 -64.86 21.10 -22.04
C THR A 265 -65.75 20.18 -21.22
N TYR A 266 -66.07 20.55 -19.97
CA TYR A 266 -66.78 19.70 -19.00
C TYR A 266 -66.07 18.37 -18.66
N GLU A 267 -64.74 18.31 -18.84
CA GLU A 267 -63.93 17.14 -18.48
C GLU A 267 -62.77 17.51 -17.53
N TYR A 268 -62.27 16.51 -16.82
CA TYR A 268 -61.06 16.63 -16.00
C TYR A 268 -59.84 16.11 -16.76
N ASN A 269 -58.73 16.87 -16.70
CA ASN A 269 -57.41 16.35 -17.03
C ASN A 269 -56.87 15.58 -15.82
N TYR A 270 -56.36 14.36 -16.03
CA TYR A 270 -55.83 13.52 -14.96
C TYR A 270 -54.33 13.36 -15.12
N ASP A 271 -53.56 13.75 -14.10
CA ASP A 271 -52.09 13.62 -14.14
C ASP A 271 -51.65 12.15 -14.01
N TYR A 272 -52.45 11.37 -13.27
CA TYR A 272 -52.19 10.00 -12.85
C TYR A 272 -53.22 9.04 -13.46
N ILE A 273 -52.76 8.24 -14.41
CA ILE A 273 -53.60 7.36 -15.23
C ILE A 273 -53.01 5.95 -15.23
N ASN A 274 -53.88 4.94 -15.12
CA ASN A 274 -53.54 3.56 -15.46
C ASN A 274 -54.07 3.25 -16.87
N GLU A 275 -53.16 3.25 -17.84
CA GLU A 275 -53.43 3.01 -19.26
C GLU A 275 -52.98 1.60 -19.71
N GLY A 276 -52.24 0.87 -18.86
CA GLY A 276 -51.79 -0.49 -19.12
C GLY A 276 -52.93 -1.50 -19.00
N LYS A 277 -52.93 -2.55 -19.82
CA LYS A 277 -53.90 -3.65 -19.73
C LYS A 277 -53.54 -4.62 -18.61
N ASN A 278 -54.53 -5.28 -17.98
CA ASN A 278 -54.31 -6.24 -16.88
C ASN A 278 -53.41 -5.68 -15.75
N SER A 279 -53.43 -4.37 -15.53
CA SER A 279 -52.43 -3.65 -14.72
C SER A 279 -53.09 -2.98 -13.53
N TYR A 280 -52.44 -2.94 -12.37
CA TYR A 280 -53.06 -2.52 -11.11
C TYR A 280 -52.15 -1.58 -10.30
N MET A 281 -52.72 -0.49 -9.80
CA MET A 281 -52.02 0.48 -8.95
C MET A 281 -52.67 0.57 -7.58
N PHE A 282 -51.89 0.36 -6.52
CA PHE A 282 -52.30 0.53 -5.13
C PHE A 282 -51.40 1.57 -4.46
N GLY A 283 -52.01 2.67 -4.01
CA GLY A 283 -51.38 3.84 -3.41
C GLY A 283 -51.51 5.10 -4.26
N ASN A 284 -50.79 6.14 -3.90
CA ASN A 284 -51.02 7.52 -4.34
C ASN A 284 -50.03 7.97 -5.43
N TYR A 285 -50.48 8.84 -6.33
CA TYR A 285 -49.66 9.48 -7.35
C TYR A 285 -48.91 8.49 -8.26
N ASN A 286 -49.58 7.38 -8.62
CA ASN A 286 -49.02 6.32 -9.46
C ASN A 286 -49.48 6.45 -10.93
N LYS A 287 -48.65 5.99 -11.87
CA LYS A 287 -48.96 6.00 -13.30
C LYS A 287 -48.46 4.74 -14.00
N ILE A 288 -49.24 4.19 -14.92
CA ILE A 288 -48.85 3.10 -15.82
C ILE A 288 -49.19 3.54 -17.25
N ALA A 289 -48.17 3.64 -18.11
CA ALA A 289 -48.29 4.20 -19.45
C ALA A 289 -49.08 3.30 -20.43
N ALA A 290 -49.62 3.93 -21.47
CA ALA A 290 -50.34 3.25 -22.55
C ALA A 290 -49.42 2.27 -23.31
N GLY A 291 -50.04 1.24 -23.90
CA GLY A 291 -49.33 0.20 -24.66
C GLY A 291 -48.58 -0.83 -23.80
N THR A 292 -48.66 -0.72 -22.47
CA THR A 292 -48.12 -1.71 -21.54
C THR A 292 -49.15 -2.75 -21.08
N GLN A 293 -48.69 -3.86 -20.49
CA GLN A 293 -49.55 -4.86 -19.88
C GLN A 293 -48.92 -5.58 -18.66
N ASN A 294 -49.79 -6.14 -17.82
CA ASN A 294 -49.46 -6.99 -16.66
C ASN A 294 -48.54 -6.30 -15.63
N ASN A 295 -48.69 -4.99 -15.43
CA ASN A 295 -47.85 -4.20 -14.52
C ASN A 295 -48.55 -3.93 -13.19
N PHE A 296 -47.82 -4.07 -12.09
CA PHE A 296 -48.37 -3.94 -10.73
C PHE A 296 -47.57 -2.92 -9.92
N ILE A 297 -48.26 -1.99 -9.27
CA ILE A 297 -47.67 -1.02 -8.34
C ILE A 297 -48.30 -1.21 -6.96
N LEU A 298 -47.48 -1.42 -5.94
CA LEU A 298 -47.85 -1.37 -4.53
C LEU A 298 -46.93 -0.37 -3.82
N GLY A 299 -47.30 0.91 -3.87
CA GLY A 299 -46.43 2.01 -3.47
C GLY A 299 -47.05 3.38 -3.77
N ASN A 300 -46.27 4.44 -3.59
CA ASN A 300 -46.68 5.80 -3.95
C ASN A 300 -45.62 6.43 -4.86
N ASN A 301 -45.99 7.42 -5.67
CA ASN A 301 -45.08 8.16 -6.56
C ASN A 301 -44.29 7.25 -7.53
N VAL A 302 -44.92 6.19 -8.03
CA VAL A 302 -44.32 5.26 -9.01
C VAL A 302 -44.88 5.51 -10.40
N SER A 303 -44.01 5.64 -11.39
CA SER A 303 -44.40 5.72 -12.81
C SER A 303 -43.75 4.59 -13.61
N ILE A 304 -44.57 3.73 -14.23
CA ILE A 304 -44.11 2.70 -15.16
C ILE A 304 -44.25 3.26 -16.59
N GLY A 305 -43.12 3.38 -17.28
CA GLY A 305 -43.03 3.93 -18.63
C GLY A 305 -43.52 2.99 -19.74
N SER A 306 -43.65 3.52 -20.95
CA SER A 306 -44.03 2.77 -22.15
C SER A 306 -43.04 1.65 -22.46
N GLY A 307 -43.53 0.51 -22.97
CA GLY A 307 -42.69 -0.63 -23.36
C GLY A 307 -42.26 -1.56 -22.21
N ILE A 308 -42.56 -1.20 -20.96
CA ILE A 308 -42.35 -2.05 -19.78
C ILE A 308 -43.58 -2.93 -19.57
N ASN A 309 -43.40 -4.24 -19.42
CA ASN A 309 -44.46 -5.23 -19.25
C ASN A 309 -44.09 -6.27 -18.20
N ASN A 310 -45.10 -6.91 -17.59
CA ASN A 310 -44.92 -8.00 -16.63
C ASN A 310 -44.07 -7.62 -15.39
N SER A 311 -44.06 -6.35 -14.98
CA SER A 311 -43.18 -5.86 -13.91
C SER A 311 -43.95 -5.41 -12.66
N VAL A 312 -43.31 -5.53 -11.50
CA VAL A 312 -43.88 -5.18 -10.19
C VAL A 312 -43.02 -4.13 -9.50
N ALA A 313 -43.65 -3.04 -9.04
CA ALA A 313 -43.01 -1.99 -8.25
C ALA A 313 -43.52 -2.04 -6.79
N LEU A 314 -42.59 -2.22 -5.85
CA LEU A 314 -42.88 -2.33 -4.42
C LEU A 314 -42.24 -1.15 -3.65
N GLY A 315 -43.08 -0.35 -2.99
CA GLY A 315 -42.67 0.77 -2.13
C GLY A 315 -42.74 2.16 -2.76
N ASN A 316 -42.68 3.19 -1.92
CA ASN A 316 -42.71 4.60 -2.32
C ASN A 316 -41.48 5.01 -3.15
N GLY A 317 -41.67 5.66 -4.29
CA GLY A 317 -40.59 6.14 -5.16
C GLY A 317 -39.72 5.03 -5.76
N SER A 318 -40.24 3.80 -5.84
CA SER A 318 -39.59 2.71 -6.57
C SER A 318 -39.70 2.94 -8.08
N THR A 319 -38.68 2.54 -8.84
CA THR A 319 -38.59 2.75 -10.28
C THR A 319 -38.48 1.42 -11.00
N VAL A 320 -39.26 1.23 -12.05
CA VAL A 320 -39.16 0.07 -12.94
C VAL A 320 -38.42 0.48 -14.21
N SER A 321 -37.34 -0.22 -14.54
CA SER A 321 -36.45 0.09 -15.67
C SER A 321 -36.62 -0.84 -16.87
N SER A 322 -37.11 -2.06 -16.66
CA SER A 322 -37.25 -3.07 -17.70
C SER A 322 -38.49 -3.96 -17.51
N SER A 323 -38.78 -4.79 -18.51
CA SER A 323 -39.87 -5.78 -18.45
C SER A 323 -39.45 -7.04 -17.68
N ASN A 324 -40.40 -7.68 -17.00
CA ASN A 324 -40.21 -8.90 -16.21
C ASN A 324 -39.31 -8.71 -14.95
N GLU A 325 -39.42 -7.57 -14.26
CA GLU A 325 -38.64 -7.29 -13.04
C GLU A 325 -39.54 -7.01 -11.81
N VAL A 326 -39.04 -7.34 -10.62
CA VAL A 326 -39.62 -6.92 -9.34
C VAL A 326 -38.69 -5.86 -8.72
N SER A 327 -39.09 -4.59 -8.80
CA SER A 327 -38.31 -3.47 -8.26
C SER A 327 -38.79 -3.10 -6.86
N VAL A 328 -37.88 -3.21 -5.88
CA VAL A 328 -38.10 -2.83 -4.47
C VAL A 328 -37.57 -1.44 -4.13
N GLY A 329 -37.14 -0.64 -5.11
CA GLY A 329 -36.49 0.64 -4.89
C GLY A 329 -36.13 1.39 -6.16
N SER A 330 -35.13 2.27 -6.06
CA SER A 330 -34.58 3.04 -7.17
C SER A 330 -33.06 3.16 -7.07
N ALA A 331 -32.43 3.82 -8.05
CA ALA A 331 -30.98 4.07 -8.05
C ALA A 331 -30.49 4.76 -6.76
N THR A 332 -31.28 5.70 -6.21
CA THR A 332 -30.98 6.46 -5.00
C THR A 332 -31.64 5.90 -3.74
N LEU A 333 -32.79 5.22 -3.85
CA LEU A 333 -33.53 4.66 -2.71
C LEU A 333 -33.57 3.14 -2.79
N LYS A 334 -32.53 2.48 -2.27
CA LYS A 334 -32.44 1.01 -2.18
C LYS A 334 -33.05 0.52 -0.86
N ARG A 335 -33.63 -0.67 -0.87
CA ARG A 335 -34.24 -1.30 0.32
C ARG A 335 -33.59 -2.64 0.64
N LYS A 336 -33.52 -2.98 1.93
CA LYS A 336 -33.21 -4.34 2.37
C LYS A 336 -34.43 -5.21 2.12
N ILE A 337 -34.23 -6.42 1.61
CA ILE A 337 -35.23 -7.49 1.64
C ILE A 337 -34.90 -8.32 2.88
N THR A 338 -35.85 -8.42 3.81
CA THR A 338 -35.68 -9.07 5.13
C THR A 338 -36.67 -10.21 5.29
N ASN A 339 -36.40 -11.12 6.23
CA ASN A 339 -37.19 -12.34 6.44
C ASN A 339 -37.20 -13.29 5.23
N VAL A 340 -36.13 -13.25 4.43
CA VAL A 340 -35.86 -14.22 3.36
C VAL A 340 -35.25 -15.46 4.01
N ALA A 341 -35.80 -16.64 3.71
CA ALA A 341 -35.22 -17.91 4.13
C ALA A 341 -33.92 -18.18 3.35
N ASP A 342 -33.04 -19.04 3.89
CA ASP A 342 -31.85 -19.47 3.16
C ASP A 342 -32.28 -20.23 1.88
N GLY A 343 -31.91 -19.71 0.71
CA GLY A 343 -32.28 -20.28 -0.59
C GLY A 343 -31.47 -21.52 -0.94
N GLU A 344 -31.93 -22.36 -1.87
CA GLU A 344 -31.10 -23.44 -2.39
C GLU A 344 -29.86 -22.85 -3.10
N VAL A 345 -28.68 -23.40 -2.85
CA VAL A 345 -27.44 -22.99 -3.54
C VAL A 345 -26.93 -24.16 -4.37
N SER A 346 -27.39 -24.23 -5.61
CA SER A 346 -27.06 -25.26 -6.60
C SER A 346 -26.85 -24.66 -7.99
N ALA A 347 -26.39 -25.46 -8.94
CA ALA A 347 -26.12 -25.00 -10.32
C ALA A 347 -27.39 -24.60 -11.11
N THR A 348 -28.57 -24.94 -10.60
CA THR A 348 -29.88 -24.70 -11.23
C THR A 348 -30.82 -23.85 -10.37
N SER A 349 -30.39 -23.44 -9.18
CA SER A 349 -31.21 -22.62 -8.29
C SER A 349 -31.44 -21.22 -8.86
N THR A 350 -32.65 -20.72 -8.61
CA THR A 350 -33.07 -19.33 -8.90
C THR A 350 -33.43 -18.57 -7.62
N ASP A 351 -33.10 -19.13 -6.45
CA ASP A 351 -33.47 -18.57 -5.14
C ASP A 351 -32.64 -17.33 -4.77
N VAL A 352 -33.21 -16.49 -3.90
CA VAL A 352 -32.48 -15.36 -3.32
C VAL A 352 -31.55 -15.87 -2.21
N VAL A 353 -30.25 -15.72 -2.41
CA VAL A 353 -29.22 -16.06 -1.42
C VAL A 353 -29.22 -15.01 -0.28
N THR A 354 -29.24 -15.46 0.97
CA THR A 354 -29.21 -14.57 2.13
C THR A 354 -27.79 -14.08 2.43
N GLY A 355 -27.68 -12.96 3.17
CA GLY A 355 -26.38 -12.46 3.63
C GLY A 355 -25.62 -13.45 4.54
N LYS A 356 -26.33 -14.34 5.24
CA LYS A 356 -25.75 -15.41 6.06
C LYS A 356 -25.06 -16.46 5.18
N GLN A 357 -25.73 -16.92 4.12
CA GLN A 357 -25.17 -17.91 3.19
C GLN A 357 -23.90 -17.38 2.51
N LEU A 358 -23.93 -16.11 2.06
CA LEU A 358 -22.76 -15.45 1.48
C LEU A 358 -21.61 -15.29 2.49
N TYR A 359 -21.91 -14.97 3.76
CA TYR A 359 -20.90 -14.82 4.81
C TYR A 359 -20.25 -16.15 5.22
N ASN A 360 -21.06 -17.21 5.37
CA ASN A 360 -20.59 -18.55 5.72
C ASN A 360 -19.87 -19.25 4.56
N GLY A 361 -20.19 -18.87 3.32
CA GLY A 361 -19.80 -19.62 2.13
C GLY A 361 -20.60 -20.91 1.90
N ASP A 362 -21.72 -21.08 2.63
CA ASP A 362 -22.59 -22.24 2.53
C ASP A 362 -23.13 -22.38 1.10
N GLY A 363 -22.81 -23.50 0.44
CA GLY A 363 -23.19 -23.78 -0.94
C GLY A 363 -22.28 -23.20 -2.03
N ILE A 364 -21.23 -22.45 -1.69
CA ILE A 364 -20.20 -22.12 -2.68
C ILE A 364 -19.55 -23.43 -3.15
N ASN A 365 -19.59 -23.68 -4.47
CA ASN A 365 -18.84 -24.78 -5.06
C ASN A 365 -17.34 -24.47 -4.97
N THR A 366 -16.75 -24.82 -3.83
CA THR A 366 -15.34 -24.57 -3.53
C THR A 366 -14.44 -25.23 -4.55
N ASN A 367 -14.81 -26.38 -5.13
CA ASN A 367 -14.03 -27.07 -6.16
C ASN A 367 -14.01 -26.30 -7.50
N ALA A 368 -15.12 -25.68 -7.89
CA ALA A 368 -15.17 -24.82 -9.08
C ALA A 368 -14.37 -23.52 -8.89
N TRP A 369 -14.45 -22.90 -7.69
CA TRP A 369 -13.63 -21.74 -7.34
C TRP A 369 -12.13 -22.09 -7.26
N LYS A 370 -11.79 -23.23 -6.66
CA LYS A 370 -10.45 -23.82 -6.65
C LYS A 370 -9.90 -24.00 -8.05
N ALA A 371 -10.65 -24.62 -8.96
CA ALA A 371 -10.26 -24.77 -10.36
C ALA A 371 -10.06 -23.41 -11.06
N LYS A 372 -10.98 -22.44 -10.86
CA LYS A 372 -10.89 -21.11 -11.48
C LYS A 372 -9.73 -20.25 -10.97
N LEU A 373 -9.29 -20.48 -9.72
CA LEU A 373 -8.11 -19.87 -9.10
C LEU A 373 -6.82 -20.69 -9.31
N GLY A 374 -6.87 -21.84 -9.99
CA GLY A 374 -5.70 -22.71 -10.22
C GLY A 374 -5.21 -23.47 -8.98
N VAL A 375 -6.04 -23.59 -7.94
CA VAL A 375 -5.72 -24.19 -6.63
C VAL A 375 -6.63 -25.39 -6.33
N GLY A 376 -6.48 -26.47 -7.10
CA GLY A 376 -7.25 -27.71 -6.88
C GLY A 376 -7.88 -28.35 -8.11
N SER A 377 -7.09 -28.54 -9.16
CA SER A 377 -7.19 -29.73 -10.04
C SER A 377 -5.88 -29.87 -10.79
N GLY A 378 -4.98 -30.75 -10.32
CA GLY A 378 -3.63 -30.91 -10.88
C GLY A 378 -2.60 -29.84 -10.45
N GLY A 379 -2.97 -28.90 -9.57
CA GLY A 379 -2.06 -27.86 -9.06
C GLY A 379 -2.53 -27.32 -7.70
N VAL A 380 -1.59 -27.30 -6.75
CA VAL A 380 -1.62 -26.67 -5.40
C VAL A 380 -2.89 -26.93 -4.56
N ASP A 381 -2.78 -27.88 -3.62
CA ASP A 381 -3.69 -28.01 -2.49
C ASP A 381 -3.43 -26.88 -1.47
N LEU A 382 -4.42 -26.02 -1.25
CA LEU A 382 -4.30 -24.87 -0.34
C LEU A 382 -4.51 -25.20 1.15
N THR A 383 -4.87 -26.44 1.51
CA THR A 383 -4.77 -26.91 2.90
C THR A 383 -3.32 -27.20 3.29
N ALA A 384 -2.47 -27.44 2.29
CA ALA A 384 -1.03 -27.56 2.40
C ALA A 384 -0.32 -26.26 1.96
N TYR A 385 -0.57 -25.15 2.66
CA TYR A 385 0.39 -24.03 2.69
C TYR A 385 1.57 -24.31 3.65
N THR A 386 1.80 -25.58 4.00
CA THR A 386 3.16 -26.07 4.19
C THR A 386 3.94 -25.75 2.92
N LYS A 387 4.91 -24.83 3.04
CA LYS A 387 5.97 -24.65 2.05
C LYS A 387 6.40 -26.05 1.57
N ARG A 388 6.44 -26.28 0.26
CA ARG A 388 7.06 -27.50 -0.26
C ARG A 388 8.53 -27.48 0.17
N ASP A 389 8.83 -28.30 1.18
CA ASP A 389 10.14 -28.43 1.80
C ASP A 389 10.58 -29.89 1.74
N GLY A 390 11.77 -30.22 2.25
CA GLY A 390 12.33 -31.57 2.13
C GLY A 390 11.45 -32.69 2.74
N SER A 391 10.49 -32.36 3.63
CA SER A 391 9.66 -33.34 4.33
C SER A 391 8.43 -33.82 3.55
N ASN A 392 8.00 -33.10 2.50
CA ASN A 392 6.76 -33.40 1.76
C ASN A 392 6.96 -33.59 0.24
N LEU A 393 8.20 -33.81 -0.21
CA LEU A 393 8.51 -34.18 -1.60
C LEU A 393 8.23 -35.66 -1.86
N THR A 394 7.52 -35.97 -2.93
CA THR A 394 7.30 -37.35 -3.38
C THR A 394 8.51 -37.90 -4.14
N ALA A 395 8.59 -39.22 -4.33
CA ALA A 395 9.65 -39.84 -5.12
C ALA A 395 9.69 -39.33 -6.58
N SER A 396 8.55 -38.91 -7.15
CA SER A 396 8.50 -38.29 -8.49
C SER A 396 8.97 -36.83 -8.46
N ASP A 397 8.64 -36.04 -7.43
CA ASP A 397 9.18 -34.69 -7.25
C ASP A 397 10.71 -34.73 -7.16
N ILE A 398 11.25 -35.62 -6.32
CA ILE A 398 12.69 -35.84 -6.14
C ILE A 398 13.33 -36.27 -7.47
N SER A 399 12.70 -37.17 -8.22
CA SER A 399 13.22 -37.62 -9.52
C SER A 399 13.23 -36.50 -10.56
N ALA A 400 12.17 -35.69 -10.64
CA ALA A 400 12.11 -34.55 -11.54
C ALA A 400 13.14 -33.46 -11.18
N TRP A 401 13.39 -33.22 -9.89
CA TRP A 401 14.46 -32.35 -9.43
C TRP A 401 15.84 -32.90 -9.77
N LYS A 402 16.11 -34.20 -9.53
CA LYS A 402 17.35 -34.86 -9.94
C LYS A 402 17.60 -34.74 -11.44
N THR A 403 16.58 -34.91 -12.28
CA THR A 403 16.71 -34.71 -13.73
C THR A 403 17.01 -33.26 -14.10
N LYS A 404 16.34 -32.26 -13.49
CA LYS A 404 16.60 -30.83 -13.76
C LYS A 404 17.97 -30.36 -13.25
N LEU A 405 18.46 -30.94 -12.16
CA LEU A 405 19.78 -30.65 -11.57
C LEU A 405 20.89 -31.54 -12.15
N GLY A 406 20.55 -32.52 -13.01
CA GLY A 406 21.46 -33.53 -13.56
C GLY A 406 22.02 -34.56 -12.56
N VAL A 407 21.69 -34.46 -11.27
CA VAL A 407 22.25 -35.30 -10.20
C VAL A 407 21.53 -36.65 -10.05
N GLY A 408 21.69 -37.55 -11.03
CA GLY A 408 21.17 -38.92 -10.96
C GLY A 408 21.55 -39.83 -12.13
N SER A 409 21.62 -41.13 -11.86
CA SER A 409 22.13 -42.19 -12.76
C SER A 409 21.27 -42.52 -13.99
N GLY A 410 20.52 -41.55 -14.51
CA GLY A 410 19.67 -41.68 -15.70
C GLY A 410 19.61 -40.42 -16.56
N GLY A 411 20.28 -39.33 -16.16
CA GLY A 411 20.47 -38.14 -16.99
C GLY A 411 21.82 -38.19 -17.70
N SER A 412 21.81 -38.26 -19.03
CA SER A 412 23.03 -38.20 -19.84
C SER A 412 23.72 -36.84 -19.65
N GLY A 413 24.86 -36.79 -18.95
CA GLY A 413 25.74 -35.62 -18.90
C GLY A 413 26.42 -35.27 -17.56
N ILE A 414 25.93 -35.72 -16.40
CA ILE A 414 26.48 -35.31 -15.07
C ILE A 414 26.58 -36.50 -14.08
N ALA A 415 27.07 -37.65 -14.54
CA ALA A 415 27.18 -38.86 -13.71
C ALA A 415 28.54 -38.95 -12.99
N ASN A 416 28.62 -38.45 -11.75
CA ASN A 416 29.74 -38.79 -10.87
C ASN A 416 29.52 -40.15 -10.22
N SER A 417 30.54 -41.01 -10.22
CA SER A 417 30.57 -42.29 -9.51
C SER A 417 31.28 -42.11 -8.18
N ALA A 418 30.57 -41.58 -7.18
CA ALA A 418 31.06 -41.45 -5.80
C ALA A 418 30.55 -42.63 -4.97
N THR A 419 31.42 -43.62 -4.72
CA THR A 419 31.07 -44.90 -4.09
C THR A 419 31.80 -45.19 -2.79
N GLY A 420 32.83 -44.41 -2.42
CA GLY A 420 33.46 -44.48 -1.11
C GLY A 420 32.54 -43.96 0.00
N ILE A 421 32.74 -44.44 1.24
CA ILE A 421 31.98 -44.01 2.42
C ILE A 421 32.23 -42.52 2.65
N GLY A 422 31.17 -41.70 2.63
CA GLY A 422 31.30 -40.24 2.77
C GLY A 422 31.99 -39.54 1.59
N SER A 423 32.18 -40.23 0.46
CA SER A 423 32.79 -39.64 -0.74
C SER A 423 31.88 -38.60 -1.41
N THR A 424 32.49 -37.59 -2.03
CA THR A 424 31.78 -36.50 -2.73
C THR A 424 32.31 -36.32 -4.14
N GLY A 425 31.43 -36.37 -5.14
CA GLY A 425 31.75 -36.02 -6.53
C GLY A 425 30.89 -34.86 -7.03
N LEU A 426 31.52 -33.76 -7.43
CA LEU A 426 30.87 -32.54 -7.92
C LEU A 426 31.41 -32.15 -9.31
N GLY A 427 30.52 -31.80 -10.24
CA GLY A 427 30.87 -31.68 -11.67
C GLY A 427 30.46 -32.93 -12.44
N ALA A 428 31.20 -33.36 -13.47
CA ALA A 428 30.81 -34.47 -14.35
C ALA A 428 31.90 -35.55 -14.51
N ASP A 429 31.48 -36.80 -14.75
CA ASP A 429 32.33 -37.97 -14.98
C ASP A 429 33.41 -38.26 -13.90
N ASN A 430 33.32 -37.67 -12.70
CA ASN A 430 34.29 -37.92 -11.64
C ASN A 430 34.07 -39.31 -11.03
N THR A 431 35.15 -40.03 -10.75
CA THR A 431 35.16 -41.34 -10.09
C THR A 431 35.82 -41.20 -8.72
N VAL A 432 35.05 -41.36 -7.64
CA VAL A 432 35.50 -41.19 -6.25
C VAL A 432 35.21 -42.48 -5.48
N THR A 433 36.20 -43.38 -5.43
CA THR A 433 36.05 -44.68 -4.74
C THR A 433 36.75 -44.72 -3.39
N GLY A 434 37.58 -43.72 -3.08
CA GLY A 434 38.22 -43.59 -1.77
C GLY A 434 37.22 -43.11 -0.71
N ASP A 435 37.32 -43.65 0.50
CA ASP A 435 36.53 -43.22 1.66
C ASP A 435 36.90 -41.78 2.06
N TYR A 436 35.91 -41.00 2.47
CA TYR A 436 35.98 -39.59 2.86
C TYR A 436 36.69 -38.68 1.84
N SER A 437 36.70 -39.08 0.57
CA SER A 437 37.45 -38.41 -0.50
C SER A 437 36.56 -37.55 -1.37
N THR A 438 37.13 -36.51 -2.00
CA THR A 438 36.37 -35.50 -2.76
C THR A 438 36.95 -35.22 -4.14
N ALA A 439 36.11 -35.28 -5.18
CA ALA A 439 36.45 -34.78 -6.51
C ALA A 439 35.54 -33.61 -6.93
N VAL A 440 36.14 -32.56 -7.48
CA VAL A 440 35.43 -31.40 -8.05
C VAL A 440 35.99 -31.06 -9.43
N GLY A 441 35.14 -31.12 -10.46
CA GLY A 441 35.49 -30.75 -11.83
C GLY A 441 35.07 -31.80 -12.85
N TYR A 442 35.96 -32.16 -13.78
CA TYR A 442 35.68 -33.14 -14.83
C TYR A 442 36.66 -34.32 -14.77
N LYS A 443 36.15 -35.53 -14.94
CA LYS A 443 36.93 -36.79 -15.10
C LYS A 443 38.00 -37.09 -14.04
N ASN A 444 37.95 -36.47 -12.86
CA ASN A 444 38.90 -36.77 -11.80
C ASN A 444 38.66 -38.19 -11.26
N LYS A 445 39.75 -38.93 -11.03
CA LYS A 445 39.74 -40.28 -10.45
C LYS A 445 40.45 -40.26 -9.10
N VAL A 446 39.68 -40.25 -8.02
CA VAL A 446 40.18 -40.25 -6.64
C VAL A 446 39.88 -41.60 -5.98
N THR A 447 40.91 -42.42 -5.83
CA THR A 447 40.78 -43.78 -5.26
C THR A 447 41.55 -43.97 -3.95
N GLY A 448 42.46 -43.05 -3.60
CA GLY A 448 43.06 -43.03 -2.27
C GLY A 448 42.06 -42.55 -1.23
N ASN A 449 42.15 -43.05 0.00
CA ASN A 449 41.28 -42.64 1.10
C ASN A 449 41.70 -41.28 1.67
N HIS A 450 40.76 -40.49 2.20
CA HIS A 450 40.98 -39.13 2.71
C HIS A 450 41.74 -38.23 1.73
N SER A 451 41.41 -38.32 0.43
CA SER A 451 42.14 -37.68 -0.66
C SER A 451 41.23 -36.77 -1.49
N GLY A 452 41.80 -35.96 -2.38
CA GLY A 452 40.97 -35.12 -3.25
C GLY A 452 41.59 -34.63 -4.54
N ALA A 453 40.72 -34.22 -5.46
CA ALA A 453 41.09 -33.68 -6.76
C ALA A 453 40.18 -32.51 -7.15
N PHE A 454 40.77 -31.43 -7.62
CA PHE A 454 40.08 -30.21 -8.03
C PHE A 454 40.62 -29.75 -9.39
N GLY A 455 39.83 -29.88 -10.46
CA GLY A 455 40.20 -29.51 -11.83
C GLY A 455 39.78 -30.55 -12.87
N ASP A 456 40.57 -30.69 -13.95
CA ASP A 456 40.27 -31.57 -15.08
C ASP A 456 41.53 -32.00 -15.85
N PRO A 457 41.81 -33.30 -16.04
CA PRO A 457 41.48 -34.44 -15.18
C PRO A 457 42.66 -34.74 -14.24
N ASN A 458 42.39 -35.15 -13.00
CA ASN A 458 43.44 -35.62 -12.08
C ASN A 458 43.23 -37.07 -11.68
N VAL A 459 44.31 -37.80 -11.43
CA VAL A 459 44.32 -39.16 -10.89
C VAL A 459 45.02 -39.13 -9.53
N VAL A 460 44.31 -39.46 -8.46
CA VAL A 460 44.82 -39.43 -7.08
C VAL A 460 44.54 -40.79 -6.44
N THR A 461 45.54 -41.66 -6.42
CA THR A 461 45.42 -43.02 -5.86
C THR A 461 46.11 -43.19 -4.52
N GLY A 462 47.06 -42.31 -4.18
CA GLY A 462 47.66 -42.28 -2.84
C GLY A 462 46.70 -41.73 -1.79
N ASN A 463 46.76 -42.25 -0.57
CA ASN A 463 45.94 -41.81 0.57
C ASN A 463 46.40 -40.44 1.09
N GLY A 464 45.52 -39.69 1.74
CA GLY A 464 45.85 -38.37 2.32
C GLY A 464 46.33 -37.33 1.30
N SER A 465 46.11 -37.57 0.00
CA SER A 465 46.78 -36.82 -1.08
C SER A 465 45.81 -35.93 -1.84
N TYR A 466 46.29 -34.77 -2.31
CA TYR A 466 45.43 -33.75 -2.90
C TYR A 466 46.03 -33.13 -4.16
N ALA A 467 45.26 -33.09 -5.24
CA ALA A 467 45.57 -32.40 -6.49
C ALA A 467 44.68 -31.17 -6.69
N PHE A 468 45.28 -30.03 -6.99
CA PHE A 468 44.57 -28.81 -7.41
C PHE A 468 45.21 -28.28 -8.71
N GLY A 469 44.47 -28.41 -9.82
CA GLY A 469 44.94 -28.15 -11.18
C GLY A 469 44.53 -29.27 -12.13
N ASN A 470 45.27 -29.42 -13.23
CA ASN A 470 44.91 -30.29 -14.37
C ASN A 470 46.02 -31.30 -14.70
N ASP A 471 45.66 -32.45 -15.24
CA ASP A 471 46.59 -33.49 -15.73
C ASP A 471 47.58 -34.02 -14.66
N ASN A 472 47.21 -33.99 -13.37
CA ASN A 472 48.09 -34.48 -12.31
C ASN A 472 47.84 -35.96 -12.00
N ASN A 473 48.92 -36.69 -11.70
CA ASN A 473 48.87 -38.09 -11.26
C ASN A 473 49.64 -38.25 -9.94
N ILE A 474 48.93 -38.50 -8.84
CA ILE A 474 49.49 -38.66 -7.49
C ILE A 474 49.24 -40.10 -7.02
N ALA A 475 50.27 -40.93 -7.10
CA ALA A 475 50.18 -42.34 -6.76
C ALA A 475 50.65 -42.68 -5.35
N GLY A 476 51.47 -41.83 -4.71
CA GLY A 476 51.99 -42.04 -3.35
C GLY A 476 51.24 -41.23 -2.29
N ASP A 477 51.38 -41.64 -1.03
CA ASP A 477 50.57 -41.12 0.08
C ASP A 477 51.07 -39.79 0.67
N ASN A 478 50.14 -39.00 1.21
CA ASN A 478 50.33 -37.68 1.83
C ASN A 478 51.00 -36.63 0.93
N ASN A 479 50.73 -36.65 -0.38
CA ASN A 479 51.32 -35.72 -1.34
C ASN A 479 50.34 -34.63 -1.78
N PHE A 480 50.83 -33.40 -1.91
CA PHE A 480 50.02 -32.22 -2.23
C PHE A 480 50.53 -31.54 -3.51
N VAL A 481 49.67 -31.39 -4.50
CA VAL A 481 49.98 -30.74 -5.77
C VAL A 481 49.12 -29.50 -5.95
N LEU A 482 49.75 -28.35 -6.18
CA LEU A 482 49.11 -27.12 -6.63
C LEU A 482 49.75 -26.69 -7.95
N GLY A 483 49.15 -27.10 -9.07
CA GLY A 483 49.66 -26.89 -10.41
C GLY A 483 49.14 -27.93 -11.41
N ASN A 484 49.61 -27.86 -12.64
CA ASN A 484 49.21 -28.77 -13.72
C ASN A 484 50.36 -29.67 -14.20
N ASN A 485 50.04 -30.84 -14.75
CA ASN A 485 50.99 -31.80 -15.33
C ASN A 485 52.12 -32.20 -14.36
N VAL A 486 51.74 -32.59 -13.14
CA VAL A 486 52.63 -33.11 -12.11
C VAL A 486 52.38 -34.60 -11.90
N ASN A 487 53.44 -35.41 -11.93
CA ASN A 487 53.38 -36.86 -11.71
C ASN A 487 54.25 -37.25 -10.51
N ILE A 488 53.63 -37.76 -9.44
CA ILE A 488 54.28 -38.26 -8.23
C ILE A 488 54.04 -39.77 -8.13
N GLY A 489 55.12 -40.55 -8.21
CA GLY A 489 55.07 -42.01 -8.17
C GLY A 489 54.76 -42.58 -6.77
N ALA A 490 54.28 -43.82 -6.71
CA ALA A 490 53.83 -44.47 -5.47
C ALA A 490 54.89 -44.60 -4.36
N GLY A 491 56.18 -44.54 -4.72
CA GLY A 491 57.30 -44.58 -3.76
C GLY A 491 57.65 -43.24 -3.11
N ILE A 492 57.02 -42.13 -3.54
CA ILE A 492 57.27 -40.79 -3.00
C ILE A 492 56.10 -40.41 -2.08
N GLN A 493 56.41 -39.92 -0.88
CA GLN A 493 55.43 -39.63 0.17
C GLN A 493 55.72 -38.30 0.87
N ASN A 494 54.70 -37.71 1.50
CA ASN A 494 54.82 -36.54 2.36
C ASN A 494 55.49 -35.32 1.68
N SER A 495 55.22 -35.11 0.39
CA SER A 495 55.87 -34.09 -0.43
C SER A 495 54.87 -33.11 -1.06
N VAL A 496 55.36 -31.92 -1.42
CA VAL A 496 54.56 -30.84 -2.02
C VAL A 496 55.15 -30.44 -3.37
N ALA A 497 54.31 -30.38 -4.41
CA ALA A 497 54.66 -29.83 -5.72
C ALA A 497 53.92 -28.52 -5.96
N LEU A 498 54.67 -27.42 -6.15
CA LEU A 498 54.14 -26.06 -6.26
C LEU A 498 54.46 -25.44 -7.64
N GLY A 499 53.44 -25.39 -8.49
CA GLY A 499 53.45 -24.83 -9.84
C GLY A 499 53.47 -25.88 -10.95
N ASN A 500 53.04 -25.50 -12.15
CA ASN A 500 52.89 -26.41 -13.29
C ASN A 500 54.23 -27.07 -13.71
N ASN A 501 54.20 -28.32 -14.13
CA ASN A 501 55.38 -29.12 -14.53
C ASN A 501 56.46 -29.23 -13.44
N SER A 502 56.11 -29.06 -12.16
CA SER A 502 57.05 -29.30 -11.06
C SER A 502 57.25 -30.79 -10.85
N THR A 503 58.46 -31.17 -10.46
CA THR A 503 58.85 -32.57 -10.26
C THR A 503 59.32 -32.76 -8.83
N VAL A 504 58.68 -33.66 -8.10
CA VAL A 504 59.16 -34.13 -6.80
C VAL A 504 60.06 -35.34 -7.06
N SER A 505 61.27 -35.33 -6.51
CA SER A 505 62.29 -36.37 -6.73
C SER A 505 62.43 -37.34 -5.57
N SER A 506 61.97 -36.94 -4.37
CA SER A 506 62.15 -37.64 -3.11
C SER A 506 60.99 -37.40 -2.14
N SER A 507 60.87 -38.24 -1.11
CA SER A 507 59.89 -38.06 -0.03
C SER A 507 60.34 -36.97 0.94
N ASN A 508 59.38 -36.23 1.52
CA ASN A 508 59.62 -35.06 2.38
C ASN A 508 60.24 -33.85 1.65
N GLU A 509 59.87 -33.63 0.39
CA GLU A 509 60.40 -32.57 -0.47
C GLU A 509 59.31 -31.52 -0.79
N VAL A 510 59.65 -30.23 -0.74
CA VAL A 510 58.84 -29.14 -1.31
C VAL A 510 59.49 -28.68 -2.61
N SER A 511 58.97 -29.18 -3.73
CA SER A 511 59.46 -28.84 -5.06
C SER A 511 58.68 -27.68 -5.68
N VAL A 512 59.39 -26.58 -5.98
CA VAL A 512 58.84 -25.38 -6.64
C VAL A 512 59.10 -25.35 -8.14
N GLY A 513 59.53 -26.46 -8.76
CA GLY A 513 59.93 -26.49 -10.16
C GLY A 513 60.45 -27.85 -10.63
N SER A 514 61.24 -27.83 -11.71
CA SER A 514 61.89 -29.03 -12.25
C SER A 514 63.30 -28.69 -12.75
N ALA A 515 64.05 -29.70 -13.16
CA ALA A 515 65.40 -29.53 -13.71
C ALA A 515 65.44 -28.57 -14.91
N THR A 516 64.38 -28.51 -15.72
CA THR A 516 64.25 -27.62 -16.89
C THR A 516 63.47 -26.35 -16.59
N GLN A 517 62.61 -26.34 -15.57
CA GLN A 517 61.80 -25.18 -15.17
C GLN A 517 61.97 -24.85 -13.69
N GLN A 518 63.08 -24.20 -13.37
CA GLN A 518 63.34 -23.65 -12.03
C GLN A 518 62.51 -22.37 -11.80
N ARG A 519 62.24 -22.03 -10.53
CA ARG A 519 61.53 -20.81 -10.13
C ARG A 519 62.33 -20.03 -9.08
N LYS A 520 62.26 -18.71 -9.14
CA LYS A 520 62.79 -17.84 -8.09
C LYS A 520 61.82 -17.86 -6.91
N ILE A 521 62.31 -18.19 -5.72
CA ILE A 521 61.60 -17.93 -4.47
C ILE A 521 61.94 -16.50 -4.05
N THR A 522 60.93 -15.64 -3.91
CA THR A 522 61.07 -14.21 -3.60
C THR A 522 60.22 -13.84 -2.38
N ASN A 523 60.46 -12.66 -1.80
CA ASN A 523 59.85 -12.21 -0.54
C ASN A 523 60.15 -13.12 0.66
N VAL A 524 61.26 -13.87 0.61
CA VAL A 524 61.81 -14.61 1.76
C VAL A 524 62.40 -13.60 2.74
N ALA A 525 61.97 -13.64 4.00
CA ALA A 525 62.56 -12.85 5.08
C ALA A 525 63.95 -13.41 5.45
N ASP A 526 64.80 -12.60 6.08
CA ASP A 526 66.09 -13.08 6.58
C ASP A 526 65.87 -14.15 7.66
N GLY A 527 66.26 -15.41 7.37
CA GLY A 527 66.11 -16.54 8.29
C GLY A 527 67.09 -16.48 9.47
N ASP A 528 66.88 -17.25 10.52
CA ASP A 528 67.89 -17.35 11.58
C ASP A 528 69.19 -18.00 11.05
N VAL A 529 70.34 -17.50 11.50
CA VAL A 529 71.67 -18.00 11.12
C VAL A 529 72.35 -18.58 12.35
N SER A 530 71.90 -19.78 12.72
CA SER A 530 72.42 -20.57 13.84
C SER A 530 72.66 -22.02 13.43
N ALA A 531 73.42 -22.77 14.24
CA ALA A 531 73.78 -24.16 13.95
C ALA A 531 72.59 -25.14 13.94
N THR A 532 71.43 -24.72 14.44
CA THR A 532 70.18 -25.49 14.49
C THR A 532 69.07 -24.92 13.62
N SER A 533 69.31 -23.80 12.92
CA SER A 533 68.31 -23.19 12.03
C SER A 533 68.08 -24.06 10.80
N THR A 534 66.81 -24.20 10.43
CA THR A 534 66.36 -24.81 9.17
C THR A 534 65.76 -23.79 8.21
N ASP A 535 65.94 -22.49 8.48
CA ASP A 535 65.37 -21.42 7.67
C ASP A 535 66.07 -21.28 6.32
N ALA A 536 65.33 -20.87 5.29
CA ALA A 536 65.89 -20.51 4.00
C ALA A 536 66.66 -19.18 4.11
N VAL A 537 67.99 -19.23 3.99
CA VAL A 537 68.83 -18.01 3.98
C VAL A 537 68.59 -17.18 2.73
N THR A 538 68.49 -15.86 2.89
CA THR A 538 68.27 -14.94 1.76
C THR A 538 69.58 -14.66 1.01
N GLY A 539 69.46 -14.26 -0.26
CA GLY A 539 70.61 -13.75 -1.03
C GLY A 539 71.28 -12.53 -0.36
N LYS A 540 70.54 -11.74 0.42
CA LYS A 540 71.06 -10.62 1.23
C LYS A 540 71.94 -11.11 2.38
N GLN A 541 71.55 -12.18 3.07
CA GLN A 541 72.35 -12.78 4.14
C GLN A 541 73.65 -13.39 3.59
N LEU A 542 73.56 -14.16 2.50
CA LEU A 542 74.74 -14.70 1.82
C LEU A 542 75.68 -13.59 1.33
N TYR A 543 75.13 -12.53 0.71
CA TYR A 543 75.92 -11.38 0.26
C TYR A 543 76.64 -10.65 1.42
N LYS A 544 76.00 -10.54 2.58
CA LYS A 544 76.63 -9.98 3.79
C LYS A 544 77.80 -10.84 4.29
N VAL A 545 77.68 -12.17 4.25
CA VAL A 545 78.79 -13.09 4.56
C VAL A 545 79.93 -12.94 3.54
N MET A 546 79.61 -12.86 2.24
CA MET A 546 80.61 -12.72 1.17
C MET A 546 81.39 -11.39 1.27
N GLN A 547 80.79 -10.29 1.71
CA GLN A 547 81.52 -9.03 1.92
C GLN A 547 82.53 -9.13 3.07
N ASN A 548 82.16 -9.75 4.20
CA ASN A 548 83.06 -9.90 5.34
C ASN A 548 84.24 -10.86 5.06
N SER A 549 84.08 -11.79 4.12
CA SER A 549 85.11 -12.75 3.71
C SER A 549 85.82 -12.38 2.39
N GLY A 550 85.53 -11.21 1.82
CA GLY A 550 86.03 -10.78 0.51
C GLY A 550 87.39 -10.08 0.54
N THR A 551 87.97 -9.85 -0.65
CA THR A 551 89.28 -9.20 -0.86
C THR A 551 89.46 -7.92 -0.05
N THR A 552 88.41 -7.09 0.03
CA THR A 552 88.39 -5.81 0.75
C THR A 552 88.64 -5.96 2.26
N GLY A 553 88.15 -7.04 2.88
CA GLY A 553 88.41 -7.32 4.30
C GLY A 553 89.88 -7.66 4.56
N ILE A 554 90.50 -8.40 3.63
CA ILE A 554 91.91 -8.79 3.70
C ILE A 554 92.84 -7.60 3.38
N GLU A 555 92.45 -6.72 2.44
CA GLU A 555 93.18 -5.49 2.12
C GLU A 555 93.21 -4.51 3.30
N ASN A 556 92.08 -4.30 3.97
CA ASN A 556 92.01 -3.46 5.17
C ASN A 556 92.96 -3.97 6.29
N LEU A 557 92.96 -5.28 6.56
CA LEU A 557 93.87 -5.89 7.54
C LEU A 557 95.35 -5.77 7.13
N ARG A 558 95.67 -5.95 5.84
CA ARG A 558 97.05 -5.78 5.33
C ARG A 558 97.55 -4.34 5.50
N ASN A 559 96.70 -3.35 5.25
CA ASN A 559 97.07 -1.94 5.38
C ASN A 559 97.39 -1.59 6.84
N GLU A 560 96.55 -1.98 7.80
CA GLU A 560 96.79 -1.73 9.23
C GLU A 560 98.07 -2.41 9.75
N VAL A 561 98.36 -3.63 9.28
CA VAL A 561 99.59 -4.35 9.64
C VAL A 561 100.84 -3.68 9.06
N ASN A 562 100.78 -3.20 7.82
CA ASN A 562 101.91 -2.50 7.18
C ASN A 562 102.28 -1.19 7.91
N GLU A 563 101.28 -0.36 8.27
CA GLU A 563 101.52 0.88 9.03
C GLU A 563 102.23 0.60 10.37
N LYS A 564 101.77 -0.41 11.12
CA LYS A 564 102.39 -0.81 12.38
C LYS A 564 103.83 -1.32 12.22
N ILE A 565 104.16 -1.98 11.11
CA ILE A 565 105.52 -2.45 10.82
C ILE A 565 106.47 -1.27 10.54
N ASP A 566 106.04 -0.27 9.78
CA ASP A 566 106.87 0.90 9.49
C ASP A 566 107.09 1.81 10.72
N ASP A 567 106.11 1.90 11.63
CA ASP A 567 106.29 2.56 12.93
C ASP A 567 107.38 1.87 13.79
N VAL A 568 107.33 0.53 13.90
CA VAL A 568 108.37 -0.26 14.62
C VAL A 568 109.75 -0.12 13.96
N LYS A 569 109.81 -0.08 12.63
CA LYS A 569 111.06 0.12 11.89
C LYS A 569 111.65 1.51 12.14
N ASN A 570 110.82 2.53 12.27
CA ASN A 570 111.24 3.88 12.68
C ASN A 570 111.71 3.92 14.15
N GLU A 571 111.03 3.23 15.06
CA GLU A 571 111.42 3.04 16.47
C GLU A 571 112.86 2.51 16.58
N VAL A 572 113.15 1.37 15.94
CA VAL A 572 114.45 0.69 16.00
C VAL A 572 115.58 1.54 15.40
N ASN A 573 115.34 2.22 14.28
CA ASN A 573 116.36 3.08 13.68
C ASN A 573 116.74 4.26 14.61
N HIS A 574 115.78 4.78 15.37
CA HIS A 574 115.99 5.88 16.32
C HIS A 574 116.76 5.41 17.57
N VAL A 575 116.45 4.21 18.09
CA VAL A 575 117.22 3.56 19.15
C VAL A 575 118.68 3.34 18.73
N GLY A 576 118.91 2.93 17.46
CA GLY A 576 120.25 2.80 16.89
C GLY A 576 121.06 4.11 16.92
N SER A 577 120.44 5.25 16.58
CA SER A 577 121.14 6.55 16.59
C SER A 577 121.39 7.07 18.01
N LEU A 578 120.46 6.84 18.93
CA LEU A 578 120.62 7.17 20.35
C LEU A 578 121.80 6.41 20.97
N SER A 579 121.85 5.08 20.79
CA SER A 579 122.95 4.24 21.29
C SER A 579 124.31 4.66 20.71
N ALA A 580 124.37 5.00 19.42
CA ALA A 580 125.59 5.51 18.79
C ALA A 580 126.05 6.85 19.39
N ALA A 581 125.13 7.73 19.78
CA ALA A 581 125.46 9.00 20.41
C ALA A 581 126.03 8.79 21.83
N LEU A 582 125.38 7.95 22.65
CA LEU A 582 125.86 7.60 24.00
C LEU A 582 127.23 6.90 23.99
N ALA A 583 127.49 6.06 22.99
CA ALA A 583 128.76 5.35 22.86
C ALA A 583 129.95 6.29 22.56
N GLY A 584 129.72 7.45 21.93
CA GLY A 584 130.77 8.43 21.63
C GLY A 584 131.23 9.28 22.83
N LEU A 585 130.60 9.15 24.00
CA LEU A 585 130.95 9.90 25.21
C LEU A 585 132.18 9.28 25.91
N HIS A 586 133.38 9.64 25.43
CA HIS A 586 134.65 9.15 25.98
C HIS A 586 135.33 10.20 26.89
N PRO A 587 135.59 9.88 28.17
CA PRO A 587 136.25 10.79 29.09
C PRO A 587 137.77 10.81 28.89
N MET A 588 138.36 11.99 29.09
CA MET A 588 139.80 12.26 28.98
C MET A 588 140.57 11.80 30.23
N GLN A 589 141.88 11.67 30.09
CA GLN A 589 142.78 11.15 31.13
C GLN A 589 142.72 11.94 32.44
N TYR A 590 142.84 11.24 33.57
CA TYR A 590 142.68 11.79 34.93
C TYR A 590 143.58 12.99 35.23
N ASP A 591 142.96 14.11 35.65
CA ASP A 591 143.62 15.30 36.21
C ASP A 591 143.12 15.51 37.65
N PRO A 592 143.99 15.45 38.68
CA PRO A 592 143.59 15.60 40.08
C PRO A 592 143.11 17.02 40.45
N LYS A 593 143.24 18.03 39.57
CA LYS A 593 142.69 19.37 39.78
C LYS A 593 141.34 19.60 39.09
N ALA A 594 140.90 18.67 38.24
CA ALA A 594 139.63 18.74 37.51
C ALA A 594 138.96 17.34 37.41
N PRO A 595 138.43 16.80 38.52
CA PRO A 595 137.86 15.45 38.54
C PRO A 595 136.57 15.30 37.72
N THR A 596 135.85 16.38 37.44
CA THR A 596 134.61 16.39 36.65
C THR A 596 134.87 16.78 35.20
N GLN A 597 134.32 16.05 34.23
CA GLN A 597 134.35 16.40 32.81
C GLN A 597 132.93 16.36 32.21
N VAL A 598 132.68 17.23 31.23
CA VAL A 598 131.45 17.23 30.43
C VAL A 598 131.82 16.81 29.01
N MET A 599 131.07 15.85 28.46
CA MET A 599 131.27 15.27 27.13
C MET A 599 130.04 15.55 26.27
N ALA A 600 130.22 15.72 24.96
CA ALA A 600 129.12 15.77 24.00
C ALA A 600 129.49 14.93 22.77
N ALA A 601 128.51 14.21 22.22
CA ALA A 601 128.69 13.30 21.10
C ALA A 601 127.47 13.31 20.16
N LEU A 602 127.70 12.97 18.89
CA LEU A 602 126.67 12.88 17.86
C LEU A 602 126.60 11.46 17.33
N GLY A 603 125.41 10.85 17.39
CA GLY A 603 125.14 9.51 16.90
C GLY A 603 124.31 9.54 15.63
N HIS A 604 124.74 8.79 14.63
CA HIS A 604 124.09 8.67 13.34
C HIS A 604 123.81 7.21 13.02
N TYR A 605 122.55 6.85 12.76
CA TYR A 605 122.19 5.48 12.35
C TYR A 605 121.13 5.52 11.24
N LYS A 606 121.49 4.99 10.07
CA LYS A 606 120.74 5.11 8.81
C LYS A 606 120.33 6.57 8.50
N ASN A 607 119.08 6.93 8.73
CA ASN A 607 118.52 8.26 8.47
C ASN A 607 118.08 8.99 9.76
N LYS A 608 118.47 8.50 10.94
CA LYS A 608 118.16 9.13 12.23
C LYS A 608 119.44 9.65 12.88
N GLN A 609 119.32 10.81 13.51
CA GLN A 609 120.39 11.51 14.20
C GLN A 609 120.01 11.75 15.66
N SER A 610 121.00 11.69 16.54
CA SER A 610 120.81 11.91 17.98
C SER A 610 122.03 12.62 18.57
N VAL A 611 121.79 13.44 19.58
CA VAL A 611 122.82 14.15 20.33
C VAL A 611 122.88 13.55 21.71
N ALA A 612 124.08 13.27 22.21
CA ALA A 612 124.31 12.87 23.59
C ALA A 612 125.14 13.90 24.34
N VAL A 613 124.81 14.10 25.60
CA VAL A 613 125.61 14.86 26.57
C VAL A 613 125.87 13.95 27.76
N GLY A 614 127.10 13.96 28.25
CA GLY A 614 127.53 13.13 29.37
C GLY A 614 128.38 13.90 30.36
N LEU A 615 128.46 13.32 31.55
CA LEU A 615 129.23 13.79 32.69
C LEU A 615 130.07 12.63 33.18
N SER A 616 131.37 12.83 33.41
CA SER A 616 132.23 11.86 34.10
C SER A 616 132.84 12.49 35.33
N TYR A 617 133.02 11.69 36.36
CA TYR A 617 133.63 12.09 37.62
C TYR A 617 134.65 11.05 38.07
N TYR A 618 135.91 11.47 38.17
CA TYR A 618 137.00 10.67 38.71
C TYR A 618 137.11 10.89 40.22
N PHE A 619 136.88 9.82 40.99
CA PHE A 619 137.03 9.85 42.45
C PHE A 619 138.50 9.77 42.89
N ASN A 620 139.35 9.16 42.05
CA ASN A 620 140.80 9.09 42.19
C ASN A 620 141.43 8.65 40.85
N ASP A 621 142.75 8.43 40.82
CA ASP A 621 143.52 7.99 39.65
C ASP A 621 143.08 6.62 39.08
N ARG A 622 142.30 5.86 39.86
CA ARG A 622 141.87 4.50 39.56
C ARG A 622 140.38 4.36 39.30
N PHE A 623 139.51 5.22 39.81
CA PHE A 623 138.06 5.00 39.79
C PHE A 623 137.27 6.19 39.25
N MET A 624 136.38 5.92 38.29
CA MET A 624 135.57 6.92 37.61
C MET A 624 134.14 6.40 37.39
N MET A 625 133.15 7.29 37.54
CA MET A 625 131.78 7.09 37.08
C MET A 625 131.50 8.00 35.89
N SER A 626 130.86 7.49 34.85
CA SER A 626 130.28 8.28 33.77
C SER A 626 128.77 8.10 33.71
N ALA A 627 128.08 9.15 33.28
CA ALA A 627 126.66 9.18 33.00
C ALA A 627 126.44 9.89 31.67
N GLY A 628 125.48 9.43 30.87
CA GLY A 628 125.17 10.01 29.58
C GLY A 628 123.67 9.99 29.30
N VAL A 629 123.19 10.99 28.56
CA VAL A 629 121.83 11.01 28.02
C VAL A 629 121.89 11.38 26.54
N ALA A 630 121.31 10.55 25.68
CA ALA A 630 121.06 10.88 24.28
C ALA A 630 119.59 11.27 24.06
N ILE A 631 119.37 12.19 23.13
CA ILE A 631 118.06 12.63 22.65
C ILE A 631 118.08 12.70 21.12
N GLY A 632 117.05 12.17 20.47
CA GLY A 632 116.92 12.14 19.02
C GLY A 632 116.09 13.27 18.43
N SER A 633 116.26 13.52 17.13
CA SER A 633 115.86 14.78 16.47
C SER A 633 114.40 14.87 15.98
N GLU A 634 113.44 14.12 16.54
CA GLU A 634 112.06 14.03 16.00
C GLU A 634 110.94 14.24 17.03
N LYS A 635 109.72 14.50 16.52
CA LYS A 635 108.54 15.03 17.26
C LYS A 635 108.09 14.26 18.49
N ARG A 636 108.41 12.97 18.62
CA ARG A 636 108.31 12.25 19.89
C ARG A 636 109.74 12.16 20.44
N VAL A 637 110.01 12.94 21.49
CA VAL A 637 111.33 13.05 22.12
C VAL A 637 111.71 11.70 22.73
N LYS A 638 112.40 10.88 21.94
CA LYS A 638 112.95 9.60 22.37
C LYS A 638 114.31 9.87 22.97
N SER A 639 114.45 9.53 24.24
CA SER A 639 115.68 9.66 25.01
C SER A 639 116.16 8.30 25.48
N MET A 640 117.48 8.18 25.62
CA MET A 640 118.13 7.03 26.24
C MET A 640 119.17 7.56 27.23
N ALA A 641 119.34 6.89 28.36
CA ALA A 641 120.32 7.26 29.37
C ALA A 641 121.18 6.05 29.74
N ASN A 642 122.45 6.29 30.10
CA ASN A 642 123.34 5.29 30.67
C ASN A 642 124.10 5.83 31.88
N VAL A 643 124.56 4.91 32.73
CA VAL A 643 125.54 5.13 33.78
C VAL A 643 126.53 3.97 33.74
N GLY A 644 127.82 4.26 33.87
CA GLY A 644 128.89 3.27 33.88
C GLY A 644 129.95 3.60 34.94
N PHE A 645 130.65 2.58 35.41
CA PHE A 645 131.76 2.70 36.36
C PHE A 645 133.00 2.03 35.76
N THR A 646 134.15 2.67 35.88
CA THR A 646 135.42 2.21 35.30
C THR A 646 136.49 2.19 36.38
N VAL A 647 137.29 1.11 36.42
CA VAL A 647 138.44 0.98 37.34
C VAL A 647 139.74 0.67 36.59
N LYS A 648 140.87 1.24 37.03
CA LYS A 648 142.20 1.10 36.42
C LYS A 648 143.17 0.37 37.36
N LEU A 649 143.96 -0.57 36.82
CA LEU A 649 144.81 -1.49 37.59
C LEU A 649 146.29 -1.38 37.15
N GLY A 650 147.22 -1.22 38.11
CA GLY A 650 148.68 -1.16 37.85
C GLY A 650 149.49 -0.37 38.90
N LYS A 651 150.80 -0.19 38.65
CA LYS A 651 151.73 0.69 39.38
C LYS A 651 152.41 1.64 38.37
N GLY A 652 152.85 2.85 38.69
CA GLY A 652 152.79 3.59 39.96
C GLY A 652 154.12 4.30 40.27
N SER A 653 154.12 5.64 40.38
CA SER A 653 155.35 6.45 40.53
C SER A 653 155.25 7.46 41.68
N GLY A 654 155.88 7.15 42.81
CA GLY A 654 156.07 8.09 43.92
C GLY A 654 157.42 8.79 43.84
N VAL A 655 157.41 10.12 43.89
CA VAL A 655 158.59 10.97 44.10
C VAL A 655 158.17 12.05 45.10
N GLU A 656 158.93 12.22 46.17
CA GLU A 656 158.64 13.22 47.21
C GLU A 656 159.01 14.64 46.74
N TYR A 657 158.17 15.61 47.08
CA TYR A 657 158.49 17.04 47.03
C TYR A 657 158.04 17.67 48.36
N ASN A 658 158.98 18.21 49.12
CA ASN A 658 158.77 18.59 50.51
C ASN A 658 158.44 20.09 50.66
N GLU A 659 157.19 20.37 51.07
CA GLU A 659 156.72 21.45 51.96
C GLU A 659 157.37 22.86 51.87
N THR A 660 156.68 23.96 51.52
CA THR A 660 155.64 24.68 52.30
C THR A 660 155.14 25.94 51.51
N PRO A 661 153.98 26.59 51.79
CA PRO A 661 152.66 26.09 51.36
C PRO A 661 151.89 27.03 50.37
N GLN A 662 151.23 26.39 49.41
CA GLN A 662 150.04 26.79 48.61
C GLN A 662 149.52 28.24 48.66
N TYR A 663 149.75 29.05 47.60
CA TYR A 663 148.68 29.80 46.83
C TYR A 663 149.20 30.71 45.68
N VAL A 664 150.50 30.99 45.57
CA VAL A 664 150.97 32.25 44.94
C VAL A 664 151.29 32.22 43.42
N VAL A 665 151.15 31.10 42.71
CA VAL A 665 151.41 31.04 41.25
C VAL A 665 150.41 31.88 40.42
N GLN A 666 149.32 32.35 41.05
CA GLN A 666 148.45 33.40 40.48
C GLN A 666 149.13 34.78 40.31
N ASN A 667 150.34 35.02 40.85
CA ASN A 667 151.01 36.32 40.78
C ASN A 667 152.11 36.44 39.72
N GLU A 668 152.69 35.36 39.18
CA GLU A 668 153.74 35.51 38.14
C GLU A 668 153.18 35.54 36.70
N VAL A 669 152.02 34.92 36.47
CA VAL A 669 151.15 35.24 35.30
C VAL A 669 150.69 36.71 35.34
N LYS A 670 150.67 37.31 36.54
CA LYS A 670 150.40 38.73 36.81
C LYS A 670 151.63 39.63 36.66
N ARG A 671 152.82 39.06 36.47
CA ARG A 671 154.11 39.77 36.45
C ARG A 671 154.73 39.83 35.04
N LEU A 672 154.65 38.74 34.28
CA LEU A 672 155.44 38.56 33.05
C LEU A 672 155.07 39.47 31.85
N THR A 673 153.87 40.04 31.81
CA THR A 673 153.45 40.87 30.65
C THR A 673 152.65 42.13 31.01
N VAL A 674 152.44 42.39 32.31
CA VAL A 674 152.01 43.70 32.83
C VAL A 674 153.10 44.75 32.63
N GLU A 675 154.36 44.33 32.60
CA GLU A 675 155.52 45.21 32.38
C GLU A 675 155.69 45.59 30.88
N ASN A 676 155.37 44.66 29.97
CA ASN A 676 155.79 44.72 28.56
C ASN A 676 155.00 45.67 27.63
N ASN A 677 154.16 46.57 28.17
CA ASN A 677 153.58 47.66 27.36
C ASN A 677 153.16 48.91 28.16
N LYS A 678 153.01 48.86 29.50
CA LYS A 678 152.81 50.09 30.28
C LYS A 678 154.13 50.79 30.64
N GLN A 679 155.21 50.05 30.95
CA GLN A 679 156.53 50.67 31.14
C GLN A 679 157.18 51.13 29.83
N ALA A 680 156.70 50.68 28.67
CA ALA A 680 156.99 51.32 27.39
C ALA A 680 156.44 52.76 27.32
N LYS A 681 155.45 53.10 28.15
CA LYS A 681 154.84 54.44 28.26
C LYS A 681 155.45 55.29 29.38
N GLU A 682 155.72 54.71 30.56
CA GLU A 682 156.37 55.44 31.67
C GLU A 682 157.83 55.83 31.34
N ASN A 683 158.53 55.06 30.49
CA ASN A 683 159.83 55.46 29.90
C ASN A 683 159.75 56.66 28.92
N GLN A 684 158.56 57.11 28.50
CA GLN A 684 158.41 58.37 27.74
C GLN A 684 158.25 59.60 28.66
N GLU A 685 157.65 59.46 29.85
CA GLU A 685 157.37 60.60 30.74
C GLU A 685 158.52 60.87 31.74
N LEU A 686 159.13 59.86 32.36
CA LEU A 686 160.25 60.08 33.30
C LEU A 686 161.56 60.51 32.60
N LYS A 687 161.65 60.28 31.27
CA LYS A 687 162.68 60.87 30.40
C LYS A 687 162.59 62.41 30.32
N ALA A 688 161.49 63.02 30.79
CA ALA A 688 161.34 64.45 30.99
C ALA A 688 161.66 64.91 32.44
N GLU A 689 161.41 64.09 33.46
CA GLU A 689 161.69 64.45 34.87
C GLU A 689 163.18 64.32 35.24
N VAL A 690 163.93 63.43 34.56
CA VAL A 690 165.41 63.37 34.60
C VAL A 690 166.07 64.71 34.26
N ASN A 691 165.38 65.62 33.56
CA ASN A 691 165.89 66.97 33.27
C ASN A 691 165.42 68.05 34.26
N SER A 692 164.43 67.77 35.12
CA SER A 692 163.82 68.76 36.04
C SER A 692 164.40 68.70 37.45
N LEU A 693 164.69 67.51 38.01
CA LEU A 693 165.26 67.41 39.36
C LEU A 693 166.79 67.55 39.41
N ASN A 694 167.47 67.43 38.26
CA ASN A 694 168.86 67.84 38.07
C ASN A 694 169.07 69.36 38.32
N GLU A 695 168.00 70.18 38.33
CA GLU A 695 168.05 71.58 38.82
C GLU A 695 167.90 71.73 40.34
N LYS A 696 167.33 70.75 41.06
CA LYS A 696 167.03 70.85 42.51
C LYS A 696 168.09 70.25 43.41
N VAL A 697 168.65 69.08 43.08
CA VAL A 697 169.77 68.49 43.84
C VAL A 697 170.93 69.49 43.90
N LYS A 698 171.26 70.06 42.74
CA LYS A 698 172.29 71.09 42.56
C LYS A 698 172.07 72.38 43.36
N ASN A 699 170.84 72.71 43.75
CA ASN A 699 170.50 73.96 44.46
C ASN A 699 170.34 73.76 46.00
N LEU A 700 170.45 72.51 46.49
CA LEU A 700 170.44 72.19 47.93
C LEU A 700 171.71 71.50 48.43
N GLU A 701 172.51 70.86 47.56
CA GLU A 701 173.93 70.56 47.88
C GLU A 701 174.70 71.84 48.24
N GLU A 702 174.39 72.97 47.57
CA GLU A 702 174.97 74.27 47.90
C GLU A 702 174.30 74.93 49.11
N LYS A 703 172.99 74.73 49.30
CA LYS A 703 172.25 75.34 50.39
C LYS A 703 172.30 74.52 51.69
N LEU A 704 173.44 74.78 52.34
CA LEU A 704 173.41 75.46 53.65
C LEU A 704 173.30 74.50 54.86
N ASN A 705 174.07 73.42 54.96
CA ASN A 705 175.56 73.42 55.01
C ASN A 705 176.19 74.47 55.98
N MET A 706 175.43 75.45 56.50
CA MET A 706 176.00 76.61 57.20
C MET A 706 175.12 77.26 58.29
N LEU A 707 173.79 77.09 58.33
CA LEU A 707 172.94 78.02 59.11
C LEU A 707 172.28 77.54 60.41
N LEU A 708 172.46 76.27 60.84
CA LEU A 708 172.07 75.83 62.20
C LEU A 708 173.10 74.90 62.89
N LYS A 709 174.41 75.18 62.70
CA LYS A 709 175.35 75.17 63.83
C LYS A 709 175.13 76.50 64.55
N ASN A 710 174.84 76.50 65.85
CA ASN A 710 174.59 77.70 66.67
C ASN A 710 173.49 78.63 66.13
N LYS A 711 172.33 78.64 66.79
CA LYS A 711 172.24 79.25 68.12
C LYS A 711 171.32 78.46 69.02
#